data_AF-A0A1Q2MCL6-F1
#
_entry.id   AF-A0A1Q2MCL6-F1
#
_cell.length_a   1.000
_cell.length_b   1.000
_cell.length_c   1.000
_cell.angle_alpha   90.00
_cell.angle_beta   90.00
_cell.angle_gamma   90.00
#
_symmetry.space_group_name_H-M   'P 1'
#
loop_
_entity.id
_entity.type
_entity.pdbx_description
1 polymer ?
#
loop_
_entity_poly.entity_id
_entity_poly.type
_entity_poly.pdbx_seq_one_letter_code
_entity_poly.pdbx_strand_id
1 'polypeptide(L)'
;MTTKIKMSSLCAFVIMLAASLASADFRWGWTDKTPANWDTPGRWTENTAGWVQTQNLPGNTDKVVFVNDNGGPCTVVTEEVVNQLVLGQDGSGITAPLIVADGGSITTGVAWSAVGYNKGFCTLTVEAGGSVTFGQHLWVGFLKNLDETFSTGTIDIYGYVRVNEMTGLGWNGGTGFINVYDGGILDLHNFNAEGLSDPTKDVSINENSLINILSGGTIYLDGNQKSKIDAFSDVDRIIGCDGEGEVVTVWDEAMDKTIVTGIISLFDLSNITITDASRHIVPEDDPETTEDESLEFAIENMFEDGYTVNDMQTIFEADPAGAGAVYYVEFSTNQPAKVNTLRLQMNQDPEPEPARAINYFRLLAKSLGSETYDIVLYGQPIDTPYDLTDMTMDVMFPVVATDYRVEFTGNDDQGPRIQELSATGTFEEDLSTISQVWETARLSIIDSAPVKGDFPAANSFEEGEGVDSLQTIFEDNIPADSDSLLGPNIYYIDWATDNIVEVESLSFKVSHDALEEPLPGVEPADPDRAVNHVTIRAMSINSDTYDVVLYDGDVPVPNDGPFIGQAVLETPVRARNFRAEFTGHIEASGPRINELDAVGRIIPESYFDLTGDGMVNNPDFAVIAADWQLDTSATESTVIDDFESYTDLNNSNWEIELGDFYSAISLITNPAEAHGGSKALRWEYDVAAGSEYSDIAGIILTLDTPLNPADYSRMTIWINRGAENGEVSSFAVNLLSANDAVLASAVTAVDEPAGVYEQLVVDLGSIQAQAGDIAKINLHITKDTGITGGAGVIDIDDIEVSAACESPLADYNGDCIVNFDDIELMLREWLQGA
;
A
#
# COMPACT_ATOMS: atom_id res chain seq x y z
N MET A 1 32.31 55.30 25.88
CA MET A 1 31.59 54.07 25.48
C MET A 1 31.56 54.04 23.98
N THR A 2 32.42 53.23 23.37
CA THR A 2 32.53 53.05 21.91
C THR A 2 32.03 51.65 21.59
N THR A 3 30.80 51.56 21.13
CA THR A 3 30.13 50.31 20.77
C THR A 3 30.74 49.81 19.47
N LYS A 4 31.53 48.74 19.53
CA LYS A 4 32.00 48.00 18.35
C LYS A 4 30.83 47.19 17.81
N ILE A 5 30.20 47.64 16.74
CA ILE A 5 29.29 46.81 15.94
C ILE A 5 30.17 45.79 15.22
N LYS A 6 29.92 44.49 15.47
CA LYS A 6 30.66 43.40 14.81
C LYS A 6 30.32 43.40 13.33
N MET A 7 31.36 43.48 12.50
CA MET A 7 31.29 43.57 11.03
C MET A 7 30.69 42.31 10.37
N SER A 8 30.53 41.21 11.13
CA SER A 8 29.87 39.98 10.67
C SER A 8 28.35 40.13 10.49
N SER A 9 27.65 40.94 11.30
CA SER A 9 26.21 41.20 11.11
C SER A 9 25.91 42.09 9.90
N LEU A 10 26.88 42.86 9.40
CA LEU A 10 26.68 43.74 8.25
C LEU A 10 26.73 42.97 6.92
N CYS A 11 27.47 41.86 6.83
CA CYS A 11 27.48 41.02 5.64
C CYS A 11 26.19 40.20 5.48
N ALA A 12 25.63 39.66 6.58
CA ALA A 12 24.34 38.96 6.55
C ALA A 12 23.19 39.90 6.13
N PHE A 13 23.23 41.17 6.58
CA PHE A 13 22.23 42.17 6.23
C PHE A 13 22.36 42.68 4.77
N VAL A 14 23.58 42.72 4.22
CA VAL A 14 23.84 43.16 2.83
C VAL A 14 23.54 42.05 1.81
N ILE A 15 23.70 40.77 2.18
CA ILE A 15 23.29 39.64 1.32
C ILE A 15 21.75 39.55 1.26
N MET A 16 21.03 39.80 2.36
CA MET A 16 19.56 39.91 2.32
C MET A 16 19.04 41.15 1.56
N LEU A 17 19.79 42.26 1.53
CA LEU A 17 19.41 43.45 0.75
C LEU A 17 19.69 43.32 -0.76
N ALA A 18 20.58 42.43 -1.19
CA ALA A 18 20.82 42.18 -2.61
C ALA A 18 19.74 41.27 -3.23
N ALA A 19 19.03 40.48 -2.41
CA ALA A 19 17.86 39.70 -2.83
C ALA A 19 16.58 40.56 -3.01
N SER A 20 16.58 41.84 -2.63
CA SER A 20 15.39 42.71 -2.71
C SER A 20 15.37 43.67 -3.91
N LEU A 21 16.36 43.59 -4.81
CA LEU A 21 16.24 44.16 -6.15
C LEU A 21 15.51 43.16 -7.06
N ALA A 22 14.27 42.84 -6.67
CA ALA A 22 13.39 41.99 -7.43
C ALA A 22 13.15 42.61 -8.82
N SER A 23 13.29 41.81 -9.88
CA SER A 23 12.41 41.93 -11.04
C SER A 23 10.98 42.09 -10.52
N ALA A 24 10.13 42.87 -11.19
CA ALA A 24 8.72 42.99 -10.81
C ALA A 24 8.21 41.61 -10.32
N ASP A 25 7.83 41.54 -9.04
CA ASP A 25 7.43 40.32 -8.32
C ASP A 25 6.11 39.84 -8.94
N PHE A 26 6.24 39.23 -10.11
CA PHE A 26 5.14 38.73 -10.90
C PHE A 26 4.80 37.38 -10.31
N ARG A 27 3.71 37.36 -9.55
CA ARG A 27 3.30 36.24 -8.72
C ARG A 27 2.21 35.48 -9.45
N TRP A 28 2.49 34.21 -9.71
CA TRP A 28 1.50 33.32 -10.26
C TRP A 28 0.81 32.61 -9.10
N GLY A 29 -0.34 33.15 -8.70
CA GLY A 29 -1.18 32.54 -7.67
C GLY A 29 -2.10 31.50 -8.29
N TRP A 30 -2.10 30.28 -7.76
CA TRP A 30 -3.15 29.28 -8.00
C TRP A 30 -4.25 29.46 -6.95
N THR A 31 -5.47 29.82 -7.36
CA THR A 31 -6.57 30.10 -6.41
C THR A 31 -7.93 29.53 -6.82
N ASP A 32 -8.00 28.66 -7.82
CA ASP A 32 -9.30 28.23 -8.31
C ASP A 32 -10.03 27.38 -7.27
N LYS A 33 -11.21 27.83 -6.86
CA LYS A 33 -12.13 27.09 -5.98
C LYS A 33 -12.99 26.09 -6.77
N THR A 34 -13.06 26.21 -8.10
CA THR A 34 -13.99 25.47 -8.96
C THR A 34 -13.51 25.54 -10.41
N PRO A 35 -12.81 24.52 -10.94
CA PRO A 35 -12.37 24.53 -12.34
C PRO A 35 -13.58 24.71 -13.26
N ALA A 36 -13.54 25.73 -14.11
CA ALA A 36 -14.65 26.10 -15.00
C ALA A 36 -14.94 25.05 -16.11
N ASN A 37 -14.24 23.92 -16.10
CA ASN A 37 -14.45 22.78 -16.98
C ASN A 37 -14.33 21.50 -16.14
N TRP A 38 -15.44 20.78 -15.96
CA TRP A 38 -15.53 19.66 -15.01
C TRP A 38 -14.86 18.38 -15.54
N ASP A 39 -14.40 18.37 -16.79
CA ASP A 39 -13.86 17.16 -17.44
C ASP A 39 -12.41 16.83 -17.03
N THR A 40 -11.65 17.76 -16.45
CA THR A 40 -10.28 17.53 -15.92
C THR A 40 -9.90 18.56 -14.85
N PRO A 41 -10.31 18.36 -13.59
CA PRO A 41 -9.89 19.21 -12.47
C PRO A 41 -8.35 19.23 -12.31
N GLY A 42 -7.77 20.39 -11.99
CA GLY A 42 -6.46 20.48 -11.34
C GLY A 42 -5.19 20.45 -12.22
N ARG A 43 -5.26 20.22 -13.52
CA ARG A 43 -4.03 20.16 -14.35
C ARG A 43 -3.35 21.52 -14.50
N TRP A 44 -2.04 21.56 -14.27
CA TRP A 44 -1.19 22.75 -14.38
C TRP A 44 -1.36 23.50 -15.70
N THR A 45 -1.48 22.76 -16.81
CA THR A 45 -1.55 23.27 -18.19
C THR A 45 -2.95 23.66 -18.67
N GLU A 46 -4.00 23.16 -18.03
CA GLU A 46 -5.37 23.29 -18.54
C GLU A 46 -6.15 24.45 -17.89
N ASN A 47 -5.74 24.90 -16.70
CA ASN A 47 -6.45 25.94 -15.96
C ASN A 47 -5.78 27.32 -15.98
N THR A 48 -5.80 28.00 -17.15
CA THR A 48 -5.37 29.41 -17.25
C THR A 48 -6.18 30.36 -16.36
N ALA A 49 -7.41 29.99 -15.97
CA ALA A 49 -8.25 30.78 -15.06
C ALA A 49 -7.79 30.69 -13.60
N GLY A 50 -7.18 29.57 -13.20
CA GLY A 50 -6.60 29.37 -11.87
C GLY A 50 -5.38 30.25 -11.59
N TRP A 51 -4.71 30.74 -12.64
CA TRP A 51 -3.55 31.64 -12.57
C TRP A 51 -3.95 33.13 -12.51
N VAL A 52 -4.14 33.65 -11.30
CA VAL A 52 -4.88 34.91 -11.02
C VAL A 52 -4.32 36.18 -11.67
N GLN A 53 -3.02 36.25 -11.99
CA GLN A 53 -2.42 37.51 -12.44
C GLN A 53 -2.37 37.72 -13.96
N THR A 54 -2.50 36.67 -14.78
CA THR A 54 -2.00 36.77 -16.17
C THR A 54 -2.83 36.04 -17.22
N GLN A 55 -3.66 35.08 -16.82
CA GLN A 55 -4.38 34.17 -17.74
C GLN A 55 -3.47 33.43 -18.74
N ASN A 56 -2.18 33.28 -18.42
CA ASN A 56 -1.22 32.49 -19.20
C ASN A 56 -0.78 31.27 -18.37
N LEU A 57 0.23 30.54 -18.82
CA LEU A 57 0.93 29.54 -17.99
C LEU A 57 2.25 30.14 -17.47
N PRO A 58 2.71 29.78 -16.26
CA PRO A 58 4.01 30.20 -15.76
C PRO A 58 5.14 29.71 -16.68
N GLY A 59 6.18 30.52 -16.85
CA GLY A 59 7.38 30.18 -17.58
C GLY A 59 8.66 30.28 -16.75
N ASN A 60 9.81 30.07 -17.40
CA ASN A 60 11.10 29.91 -16.74
C ASN A 60 11.66 31.16 -16.03
N THR A 61 11.01 32.31 -16.15
CA THR A 61 11.35 33.54 -15.41
C THR A 61 10.41 33.80 -14.23
N ASP A 62 9.38 32.98 -14.09
CA ASP A 62 8.26 33.24 -13.20
C ASP A 62 8.43 32.63 -11.82
N LYS A 63 7.96 33.36 -10.81
CA LYS A 63 7.77 32.84 -9.46
C LYS A 63 6.36 32.27 -9.36
N VAL A 64 6.27 30.96 -9.23
CA VAL A 64 5.02 30.24 -8.97
C VAL A 64 4.78 30.17 -7.48
N VAL A 65 3.60 30.61 -7.07
CA VAL A 65 3.20 30.67 -5.68
C VAL A 65 1.83 30.02 -5.52
N PHE A 66 1.76 28.98 -4.71
CA PHE A 66 0.47 28.43 -4.30
C PHE A 66 0.03 29.16 -3.01
N VAL A 67 -1.10 29.87 -3.13
CA VAL A 67 -1.62 30.86 -2.16
C VAL A 67 -3.12 30.62 -1.96
N ASN A 68 -3.56 29.49 -1.40
CA ASN A 68 -4.98 29.37 -1.09
C ASN A 68 -5.36 28.33 -0.05
N ASP A 69 -6.42 28.68 0.68
CA ASP A 69 -7.02 27.98 1.82
C ASP A 69 -8.11 26.99 1.38
N ASN A 70 -8.35 26.91 0.07
CA ASN A 70 -9.48 26.23 -0.57
C ASN A 70 -9.21 25.89 -2.06
N GLY A 71 -7.94 25.84 -2.49
CA GLY A 71 -7.61 25.42 -3.85
C GLY A 71 -7.69 23.89 -3.94
N GLY A 72 -8.25 23.35 -5.02
CA GLY A 72 -8.15 21.92 -5.32
C GLY A 72 -6.70 21.51 -5.65
N PRO A 73 -6.40 20.19 -5.67
CA PRO A 73 -5.08 19.68 -5.99
C PRO A 73 -4.62 20.17 -7.37
N CYS A 74 -3.31 20.37 -7.52
CA CYS A 74 -2.73 20.72 -8.81
C CYS A 74 -1.84 19.57 -9.29
N THR A 75 -2.06 19.09 -10.52
CA THR A 75 -1.29 17.97 -11.08
C THR A 75 -0.47 18.42 -12.29
N VAL A 76 0.82 18.09 -12.29
CA VAL A 76 1.75 18.29 -13.40
C VAL A 76 1.95 16.96 -14.11
N VAL A 77 1.54 16.90 -15.37
CA VAL A 77 1.63 15.70 -16.25
C VAL A 77 2.54 15.94 -17.46
N THR A 78 3.20 17.09 -17.51
CA THR A 78 4.10 17.54 -18.60
C THR A 78 5.37 18.14 -18.04
N GLU A 79 6.34 18.45 -18.90
CA GLU A 79 7.55 19.19 -18.52
C GLU A 79 7.24 20.68 -18.32
N GLU A 80 7.48 21.16 -17.10
CA GLU A 80 7.27 22.54 -16.68
C GLU A 80 8.59 23.16 -16.20
N VAL A 81 8.84 24.41 -16.62
CA VAL A 81 10.05 25.15 -16.21
C VAL A 81 9.64 26.48 -15.62
N VAL A 82 10.01 26.72 -14.37
CA VAL A 82 9.71 27.95 -13.61
C VAL A 82 10.99 28.55 -13.04
N ASN A 83 11.01 29.83 -12.66
CA ASN A 83 12.20 30.38 -11.99
C ASN A 83 12.24 29.95 -10.52
N GLN A 84 11.10 29.95 -9.85
CA GLN A 84 10.99 29.69 -8.42
C GLN A 84 9.62 29.06 -8.11
N LEU A 85 9.61 28.02 -7.26
CA LEU A 85 8.40 27.36 -6.78
C LEU A 85 8.22 27.60 -5.28
N VAL A 86 7.06 28.09 -4.85
CA VAL A 86 6.75 28.35 -3.44
C VAL A 86 5.34 27.87 -3.09
N LEU A 87 5.24 26.88 -2.20
CA LEU A 87 3.97 26.43 -1.65
C LEU A 87 3.79 27.02 -0.24
N GLY A 88 2.58 27.49 0.07
CA GLY A 88 2.24 27.96 1.43
C GLY A 88 2.76 29.35 1.75
N GLN A 89 2.71 30.26 0.77
CA GLN A 89 3.06 31.66 0.99
C GLN A 89 1.80 32.49 1.29
N ASP A 90 1.82 33.30 2.35
CA ASP A 90 0.86 34.35 2.70
C ASP A 90 -0.63 33.89 2.88
N GLY A 91 -0.93 32.59 2.83
CA GLY A 91 -2.27 31.97 3.02
C GLY A 91 -2.53 31.46 4.43
N SER A 92 -3.64 30.76 4.67
CA SER A 92 -4.01 29.95 5.84
C SER A 92 -3.39 28.54 5.83
N GLY A 93 -2.76 28.16 4.71
CA GLY A 93 -2.27 26.81 4.41
C GLY A 93 -2.83 26.35 3.08
N ILE A 94 -2.20 25.37 2.43
CA ILE A 94 -2.75 24.71 1.26
C ILE A 94 -3.10 23.29 1.67
N THR A 95 -4.39 22.99 1.83
CA THR A 95 -4.82 21.63 2.18
C THR A 95 -4.61 20.67 1.01
N ALA A 96 -4.68 21.15 -0.24
CA ALA A 96 -4.54 20.31 -1.41
C ALA A 96 -3.09 20.18 -1.91
N PRO A 97 -2.64 18.97 -2.28
CA PRO A 97 -1.27 18.73 -2.72
C PRO A 97 -0.97 19.31 -4.11
N LEU A 98 0.31 19.64 -4.35
CA LEU A 98 0.87 19.69 -5.69
C LEU A 98 1.40 18.30 -6.02
N ILE A 99 0.90 17.70 -7.09
CA ILE A 99 1.26 16.36 -7.55
C ILE A 99 2.06 16.48 -8.85
N VAL A 100 3.22 15.83 -8.92
CA VAL A 100 3.98 15.65 -10.16
C VAL A 100 3.83 14.19 -10.55
N ALA A 101 2.93 13.94 -11.49
CA ALA A 101 2.53 12.59 -11.89
C ALA A 101 3.55 11.92 -12.81
N ASP A 102 3.33 10.65 -13.14
CA ASP A 102 4.14 9.93 -14.14
C ASP A 102 4.22 10.71 -15.46
N GLY A 103 5.43 10.81 -16.02
CA GLY A 103 5.76 11.61 -17.19
C GLY A 103 5.80 13.12 -16.98
N GLY A 104 5.33 13.62 -15.83
CA GLY A 104 5.40 15.01 -15.41
C GLY A 104 6.79 15.41 -14.89
N SER A 105 7.19 16.66 -15.13
CA SER A 105 8.39 17.20 -14.49
C SER A 105 8.33 18.68 -14.20
N ILE A 106 8.99 19.11 -13.11
CA ILE A 106 9.20 20.54 -12.80
C ILE A 106 10.70 20.82 -12.67
N THR A 107 11.21 21.81 -13.40
CA THR A 107 12.56 22.35 -13.19
C THR A 107 12.50 23.81 -12.75
N THR A 108 13.14 24.13 -11.62
CA THR A 108 13.27 25.52 -11.17
C THR A 108 14.59 26.15 -11.63
N GLY A 109 14.60 27.48 -11.76
CA GLY A 109 15.80 28.27 -12.04
C GLY A 109 16.77 28.34 -10.86
N VAL A 110 17.79 29.20 -10.97
CA VAL A 110 18.76 29.45 -9.89
C VAL A 110 18.15 30.40 -8.85
N ALA A 111 17.11 29.92 -8.19
CA ALA A 111 16.43 30.59 -7.10
C ALA A 111 15.98 29.56 -6.06
N TRP A 112 16.00 29.96 -4.79
CA TRP A 112 15.50 29.13 -3.72
C TRP A 112 14.02 28.82 -3.94
N SER A 113 13.57 27.63 -3.57
CA SER A 113 12.18 27.21 -3.62
C SER A 113 11.75 26.70 -2.25
N ALA A 114 10.45 26.61 -2.00
CA ALA A 114 9.96 26.17 -0.70
C ALA A 114 8.66 25.37 -0.78
N VAL A 115 8.55 24.38 0.11
CA VAL A 115 7.31 23.64 0.40
C VAL A 115 6.94 23.94 1.85
N GLY A 116 5.79 24.58 2.08
CA GLY A 116 5.46 25.13 3.40
C GLY A 116 6.33 26.34 3.75
N TYR A 117 6.19 27.44 3.01
CA TYR A 117 7.06 28.61 3.15
C TYR A 117 6.84 29.39 4.45
N ASN A 118 5.64 29.93 4.67
CA ASN A 118 5.38 30.74 5.85
C ASN A 118 4.04 30.48 6.51
N LYS A 119 3.08 29.72 5.98
CA LYS A 119 1.85 29.43 6.73
C LYS A 119 1.14 28.14 6.31
N GLY A 120 0.60 27.46 7.32
CA GLY A 120 -0.21 26.24 7.22
C GLY A 120 0.55 25.01 6.75
N PHE A 121 -0.20 23.99 6.34
CA PHE A 121 0.31 22.71 5.84
C PHE A 121 0.40 22.76 4.32
N CYS A 122 1.41 22.14 3.73
CA CYS A 122 1.59 22.03 2.28
C CYS A 122 2.25 20.70 1.94
N THR A 123 1.74 20.02 0.93
CA THR A 123 2.31 18.76 0.44
C THR A 123 2.72 18.89 -1.03
N LEU A 124 3.91 18.37 -1.34
CA LEU A 124 4.36 18.09 -2.70
C LEU A 124 4.52 16.58 -2.84
N THR A 125 3.77 15.95 -3.74
CA THR A 125 3.90 14.53 -4.06
C THR A 125 4.55 14.39 -5.43
N VAL A 126 5.59 13.56 -5.53
CA VAL A 126 6.25 13.21 -6.79
C VAL A 126 6.04 11.72 -7.01
N GLU A 127 5.09 11.37 -7.88
CA GLU A 127 4.71 9.98 -8.16
C GLU A 127 5.83 9.24 -8.90
N ALA A 128 5.74 7.91 -8.95
CA ALA A 128 6.64 7.09 -9.76
C ALA A 128 6.65 7.58 -11.22
N GLY A 129 7.85 7.73 -11.80
CA GLY A 129 8.04 8.30 -13.14
C GLY A 129 7.97 9.84 -13.22
N GLY A 130 7.45 10.52 -12.19
CA GLY A 130 7.49 11.97 -12.05
C GLY A 130 8.86 12.50 -11.59
N SER A 131 9.16 13.77 -11.87
CA SER A 131 10.42 14.37 -11.40
C SER A 131 10.40 15.86 -11.05
N VAL A 132 11.19 16.27 -10.07
CA VAL A 132 11.38 17.68 -9.70
C VAL A 132 12.86 18.01 -9.55
N THR A 133 13.35 19.05 -10.24
CA THR A 133 14.70 19.57 -10.08
C THR A 133 14.66 21.00 -9.55
N PHE A 134 15.15 21.20 -8.34
CA PHE A 134 15.37 22.52 -7.76
C PHE A 134 16.74 23.05 -8.19
N GLY A 135 16.75 24.16 -8.95
CA GLY A 135 17.98 24.77 -9.47
C GLY A 135 18.87 25.43 -8.41
N GLN A 136 18.37 25.62 -7.19
CA GLN A 136 19.14 26.13 -6.05
C GLN A 136 18.70 25.44 -4.73
N HIS A 137 18.44 26.21 -3.66
CA HIS A 137 18.08 25.72 -2.34
C HIS A 137 16.62 25.27 -2.28
N LEU A 138 16.34 24.22 -1.52
CA LEU A 138 15.00 23.79 -1.17
C LEU A 138 14.78 23.97 0.33
N TRP A 139 13.72 24.70 0.71
CA TRP A 139 13.30 24.87 2.09
C TRP A 139 11.96 24.19 2.36
N VAL A 140 11.92 23.24 3.29
CA VAL A 140 10.70 22.52 3.66
C VAL A 140 10.27 22.95 5.06
N GLY A 141 9.07 23.51 5.22
CA GLY A 141 8.63 24.10 6.48
C GLY A 141 9.52 25.27 6.92
N PHE A 142 9.64 26.31 6.10
CA PHE A 142 10.71 27.29 6.25
C PHE A 142 10.57 28.19 7.49
N LEU A 143 9.42 28.84 7.72
CA LEU A 143 9.26 29.91 8.72
C LEU A 143 8.34 29.55 9.89
N LYS A 144 8.74 29.92 11.11
CA LYS A 144 7.82 30.09 12.23
C LYS A 144 7.13 31.45 12.11
N ASN A 145 5.79 31.48 12.07
CA ASN A 145 5.10 32.77 12.12
C ASN A 145 5.14 33.38 13.52
N LEU A 146 4.97 34.71 13.55
CA LEU A 146 4.89 35.51 14.77
C LEU A 146 3.64 35.23 15.63
N ASP A 147 2.63 34.56 15.07
CA ASP A 147 1.39 34.17 15.74
C ASP A 147 1.42 32.73 16.29
N GLU A 148 2.60 32.11 16.35
CA GLU A 148 2.81 30.72 16.78
C GLU A 148 2.18 29.66 15.87
N THR A 149 1.66 30.04 14.70
CA THR A 149 1.33 29.05 13.65
C THR A 149 2.63 28.60 12.96
N PHE A 150 2.91 27.30 12.99
CA PHE A 150 4.07 26.74 12.30
C PHE A 150 3.73 26.52 10.83
N SER A 151 4.64 26.87 9.90
CA SER A 151 4.53 26.36 8.54
C SER A 151 5.00 24.91 8.54
N THR A 152 4.17 24.00 8.07
CA THR A 152 4.53 22.60 7.87
C THR A 152 4.61 22.30 6.38
N GLY A 153 5.76 21.82 5.94
CA GLY A 153 5.94 21.32 4.58
C GLY A 153 6.19 19.83 4.58
N THR A 154 5.56 19.11 3.66
CA THR A 154 5.78 17.68 3.44
C THR A 154 6.12 17.45 1.97
N ILE A 155 7.10 16.59 1.70
CA ILE A 155 7.41 16.11 0.36
C ILE A 155 7.39 14.59 0.37
N ASP A 156 6.54 13.99 -0.46
CA ASP A 156 6.42 12.54 -0.62
C ASP A 156 7.01 12.15 -1.98
N ILE A 157 8.03 11.28 -1.96
CA ILE A 157 8.87 10.99 -3.14
C ILE A 157 8.76 9.50 -3.49
N TYR A 158 8.00 9.21 -4.54
CA TYR A 158 7.97 7.91 -5.24
C TYR A 158 8.78 7.98 -6.56
N GLY A 159 8.97 9.19 -7.11
CA GLY A 159 9.77 9.46 -8.30
C GLY A 159 11.17 10.03 -7.99
N TYR A 160 11.60 11.02 -8.78
CA TYR A 160 12.96 11.61 -8.65
C TYR A 160 12.93 13.08 -8.25
N VAL A 161 13.57 13.44 -7.12
CA VAL A 161 13.76 14.83 -6.69
C VAL A 161 15.24 15.17 -6.60
N ARG A 162 15.65 16.25 -7.27
CA ARG A 162 17.02 16.77 -7.21
C ARG A 162 17.08 18.17 -6.60
N VAL A 163 18.03 18.40 -5.70
CA VAL A 163 18.37 19.74 -5.16
C VAL A 163 19.82 20.07 -5.49
N ASN A 164 20.03 21.05 -6.36
CA ASN A 164 21.37 21.39 -6.86
C ASN A 164 22.25 22.14 -5.86
N GLU A 165 21.68 22.60 -4.74
CA GLU A 165 22.41 23.27 -3.66
C GLU A 165 22.02 22.64 -2.30
N MET A 166 21.90 23.46 -1.25
CA MET A 166 21.52 22.98 0.09
C MET A 166 20.02 22.76 0.24
N THR A 167 19.65 21.67 0.91
CA THR A 167 18.31 21.43 1.45
C THR A 167 18.25 21.81 2.93
N GLY A 168 17.15 22.42 3.36
CA GLY A 168 16.88 22.66 4.77
C GLY A 168 15.42 22.45 5.15
N LEU A 169 15.20 21.77 6.27
CA LEU A 169 13.91 21.46 6.86
C LEU A 169 13.78 22.23 8.19
N GLY A 170 12.73 23.01 8.33
CA GLY A 170 12.49 23.80 9.53
C GLY A 170 13.42 25.00 9.70
N TRP A 171 14.15 25.44 8.66
CA TRP A 171 15.33 26.33 8.78
C TRP A 171 15.14 27.58 9.65
N ASN A 172 13.98 28.26 9.56
CA ASN A 172 13.61 29.41 10.40
C ASN A 172 12.46 29.09 11.36
N GLY A 173 12.45 27.88 11.91
CA GLY A 173 11.57 27.44 13.00
C GLY A 173 10.21 26.89 12.57
N GLY A 174 9.97 26.68 11.27
CA GLY A 174 8.87 25.84 10.80
C GLY A 174 9.20 24.35 10.96
N THR A 175 8.41 23.49 10.31
CA THR A 175 8.54 22.03 10.40
C THR A 175 8.52 21.40 9.01
N GLY A 176 9.59 20.71 8.63
CA GLY A 176 9.70 20.05 7.33
C GLY A 176 9.76 18.52 7.45
N PHE A 177 9.04 17.84 6.57
CA PHE A 177 9.04 16.39 6.40
C PHE A 177 9.42 16.05 4.97
N ILE A 178 10.30 15.08 4.77
CA ILE A 178 10.54 14.45 3.47
C ILE A 178 10.44 12.95 3.67
N ASN A 179 9.56 12.30 2.92
CA ASN A 179 9.38 10.86 2.89
C ASN A 179 9.88 10.34 1.55
N VAL A 180 10.84 9.42 1.57
CA VAL A 180 11.38 8.77 0.36
C VAL A 180 10.85 7.33 0.34
N TYR A 181 9.88 7.07 -0.53
CA TYR A 181 9.19 5.78 -0.67
C TYR A 181 10.00 4.80 -1.53
N ASP A 182 9.55 3.55 -1.61
CA ASP A 182 10.15 2.53 -2.47
C ASP A 182 10.26 3.02 -3.93
N GLY A 183 11.44 2.83 -4.53
CA GLY A 183 11.80 3.34 -5.86
C GLY A 183 12.06 4.86 -5.92
N GLY A 184 11.69 5.61 -4.88
CA GLY A 184 11.89 7.05 -4.78
C GLY A 184 13.36 7.43 -4.60
N ILE A 185 13.78 8.52 -5.26
CA ILE A 185 15.16 9.01 -5.22
C ILE A 185 15.19 10.50 -4.82
N LEU A 186 15.92 10.81 -3.75
CA LEU A 186 16.27 12.16 -3.34
C LEU A 186 17.76 12.44 -3.60
N ASP A 187 18.08 13.19 -4.64
CA ASP A 187 19.45 13.54 -5.05
C ASP A 187 19.84 14.94 -4.59
N LEU A 188 20.79 15.02 -3.67
CA LEU A 188 21.14 16.22 -2.92
C LEU A 188 22.59 16.63 -3.19
N HIS A 189 22.82 17.94 -3.27
CA HIS A 189 24.18 18.45 -3.34
C HIS A 189 24.85 18.59 -1.96
N ASN A 190 24.12 19.05 -0.93
CA ASN A 190 24.73 19.31 0.38
C ASN A 190 23.74 19.37 1.57
N PHE A 191 24.27 19.04 2.75
CA PHE A 191 23.68 19.31 4.06
C PHE A 191 24.66 20.04 4.99
N ASN A 192 24.11 20.79 5.96
CA ASN A 192 24.87 21.39 7.05
C ASN A 192 24.51 20.76 8.40
N ALA A 193 25.42 19.96 8.96
CA ALA A 193 25.29 19.33 10.27
C ALA A 193 25.99 20.10 11.41
N GLU A 194 26.65 21.24 11.13
CA GLU A 194 27.45 21.94 12.16
C GLU A 194 26.60 22.35 13.38
N GLY A 195 25.36 22.78 13.14
CA GLY A 195 24.43 23.23 14.19
C GLY A 195 24.00 22.15 15.17
N LEU A 196 24.22 20.86 14.87
CA LEU A 196 23.99 19.76 15.82
C LEU A 196 24.98 19.82 16.99
N SER A 197 26.23 20.17 16.71
CA SER A 197 27.30 20.25 17.72
C SER A 197 27.48 21.65 18.31
N ASP A 198 27.09 22.69 17.57
CA ASP A 198 27.19 24.09 17.96
C ASP A 198 25.88 24.82 17.65
N PRO A 199 24.98 25.05 18.63
CA PRO A 199 23.68 25.68 18.40
C PRO A 199 23.77 27.14 17.95
N THR A 200 24.98 27.72 17.83
CA THR A 200 25.19 29.04 17.22
C THR A 200 25.41 29.00 15.71
N LYS A 201 25.54 27.80 15.13
CA LYS A 201 25.60 27.56 13.69
C LYS A 201 24.23 27.11 13.18
N ASP A 202 23.99 27.34 11.89
CA ASP A 202 22.80 26.83 11.22
C ASP A 202 22.87 25.30 11.10
N VAL A 203 21.72 24.65 10.99
CA VAL A 203 21.57 23.21 10.77
C VAL A 203 20.54 22.98 9.67
N SER A 204 20.80 22.03 8.77
CA SER A 204 19.90 21.72 7.65
C SER A 204 18.57 21.14 8.12
N ILE A 205 18.56 20.20 9.07
CA ILE A 205 17.33 19.59 9.57
C ILE A 205 17.18 20.02 11.02
N ASN A 206 16.11 20.76 11.36
CA ASN A 206 15.86 21.23 12.74
C ASN A 206 15.16 20.18 13.62
N GLU A 207 15.01 20.43 14.91
CA GLU A 207 14.59 19.45 15.94
C GLU A 207 13.22 18.79 15.74
N ASN A 208 12.28 19.47 15.07
CA ASN A 208 10.93 18.92 14.80
C ASN A 208 10.79 18.41 13.37
N SER A 209 11.85 18.50 12.57
CA SER A 209 11.86 18.12 11.17
C SER A 209 12.59 16.81 10.98
N LEU A 210 12.20 16.05 9.97
CA LEU A 210 12.81 14.75 9.70
C LEU A 210 12.81 14.41 8.21
N ILE A 211 13.77 13.59 7.81
CA ILE A 211 13.73 12.83 6.57
C ILE A 211 13.49 11.37 6.95
N ASN A 212 12.44 10.78 6.41
CA ASN A 212 12.13 9.37 6.56
C ASN A 212 12.47 8.65 5.26
N ILE A 213 13.34 7.66 5.33
CA ILE A 213 13.70 6.82 4.19
C ILE A 213 12.99 5.49 4.37
N LEU A 214 11.87 5.30 3.67
CA LEU A 214 11.12 4.05 3.72
C LEU A 214 11.88 2.96 2.96
N SER A 215 11.49 1.70 3.18
CA SER A 215 12.19 0.57 2.57
C SER A 215 12.18 0.70 1.04
N GLY A 216 13.36 0.60 0.42
CA GLY A 216 13.57 0.81 -1.02
C GLY A 216 13.80 2.26 -1.47
N GLY A 217 13.55 3.25 -0.61
CA GLY A 217 13.87 4.65 -0.86
C GLY A 217 15.38 4.93 -0.80
N THR A 218 15.87 5.84 -1.66
CA THR A 218 17.30 6.15 -1.75
C THR A 218 17.59 7.65 -1.71
N ILE A 219 18.57 8.06 -0.90
CA ILE A 219 19.17 9.39 -0.95
C ILE A 219 20.56 9.30 -1.56
N TYR A 220 20.84 10.19 -2.51
CA TYR A 220 22.17 10.43 -3.04
C TYR A 220 22.69 11.77 -2.54
N LEU A 221 23.94 11.84 -2.10
CA LEU A 221 24.55 13.08 -1.63
C LEU A 221 25.97 13.25 -2.21
N ASP A 222 26.26 14.40 -2.81
CA ASP A 222 27.54 14.62 -3.49
C ASP A 222 28.76 14.60 -2.52
N GLY A 223 29.80 13.85 -2.90
CA GLY A 223 31.01 13.66 -2.12
C GLY A 223 30.83 12.78 -0.88
N ASN A 224 31.93 12.51 -0.17
CA ASN A 224 31.87 11.67 1.04
C ASN A 224 31.31 12.47 2.21
N GLN A 225 30.03 12.25 2.50
CA GLN A 225 29.26 12.97 3.51
C GLN A 225 28.79 12.06 4.65
N LYS A 226 29.34 10.85 4.77
CA LYS A 226 28.91 9.84 5.75
C LYS A 226 28.78 10.41 7.16
N SER A 227 29.80 11.14 7.63
CA SER A 227 29.80 11.71 8.98
C SER A 227 28.69 12.73 9.24
N LYS A 228 28.14 13.39 8.21
CA LYS A 228 26.99 14.28 8.37
C LYS A 228 25.69 13.50 8.47
N ILE A 229 25.55 12.44 7.67
CA ILE A 229 24.36 11.57 7.71
C ILE A 229 24.30 10.86 9.07
N ASP A 230 25.41 10.24 9.50
CA ASP A 230 25.53 9.62 10.81
C ASP A 230 25.11 10.60 11.91
N ALA A 231 25.62 11.84 11.88
CA ALA A 231 25.28 12.84 12.89
C ALA A 231 23.79 13.23 12.92
N PHE A 232 23.09 13.21 11.79
CA PHE A 232 21.64 13.45 11.75
C PHE A 232 20.84 12.22 12.19
N SER A 233 21.31 11.02 11.83
CA SER A 233 20.71 9.75 12.26
C SER A 233 20.80 9.57 13.77
N ASP A 234 21.95 9.90 14.38
CA ASP A 234 22.19 9.82 15.83
C ASP A 234 21.24 10.66 16.69
N VAL A 235 20.51 11.61 16.09
CA VAL A 235 19.54 12.49 16.74
C VAL A 235 18.14 12.39 16.14
N ASP A 236 17.84 11.29 15.45
CA ASP A 236 16.54 10.94 14.88
C ASP A 236 15.99 11.99 13.89
N ARG A 237 16.88 12.67 13.15
CA ARG A 237 16.50 13.65 12.11
C ARG A 237 16.56 13.08 10.69
N ILE A 238 17.25 11.95 10.53
CA ILE A 238 17.11 11.06 9.39
C ILE A 238 16.80 9.70 10.01
N ILE A 239 15.68 9.11 9.64
CA ILE A 239 15.24 7.81 10.16
C ILE A 239 14.99 6.86 8.99
N GLY A 240 15.19 5.57 9.22
CA GLY A 240 14.84 4.51 8.28
C GLY A 240 13.48 3.92 8.66
N CYS A 241 12.60 3.72 7.67
CA CYS A 241 11.37 2.94 7.79
C CYS A 241 10.52 3.33 9.02
N ASP A 242 10.10 4.59 9.08
CA ASP A 242 9.28 5.14 10.18
C ASP A 242 9.90 5.02 11.58
N GLY A 243 11.22 4.84 11.65
CA GLY A 243 11.97 4.67 12.89
C GLY A 243 12.09 3.21 13.34
N GLU A 244 11.54 2.27 12.59
CA GLU A 244 11.69 0.83 12.81
C GLU A 244 12.94 0.25 12.11
N GLY A 245 13.51 0.99 11.15
CA GLY A 245 14.68 0.59 10.37
C GLY A 245 15.98 1.32 10.71
N GLU A 246 17.09 0.79 10.19
CA GLU A 246 18.41 1.43 10.24
C GLU A 246 18.60 2.35 9.02
N VAL A 247 19.35 3.44 9.23
CA VAL A 247 19.85 4.31 8.16
C VAL A 247 21.23 3.82 7.72
N VAL A 248 21.29 3.07 6.63
CA VAL A 248 22.56 2.60 6.07
C VAL A 248 23.17 3.66 5.16
N THR A 249 24.47 3.93 5.38
CA THR A 249 25.21 4.94 4.64
C THR A 249 26.47 4.37 4.01
N VAL A 250 26.54 4.38 2.68
CA VAL A 250 27.66 3.87 1.89
C VAL A 250 28.34 5.02 1.12
N TRP A 251 29.67 5.03 1.09
CA TRP A 251 30.43 5.91 0.22
C TRP A 251 30.81 5.18 -1.07
N ASP A 252 30.27 5.62 -2.20
CA ASP A 252 30.65 5.14 -3.52
C ASP A 252 31.68 6.09 -4.17
N GLU A 253 32.94 5.68 -4.15
CA GLU A 253 34.05 6.44 -4.73
C GLU A 253 33.95 6.57 -6.26
N ALA A 254 33.32 5.61 -6.96
CA ALA A 254 33.19 5.63 -8.41
C ALA A 254 32.12 6.65 -8.86
N MET A 255 31.03 6.76 -8.11
CA MET A 255 29.99 7.76 -8.33
C MET A 255 30.34 9.14 -7.75
N ASP A 256 31.34 9.22 -6.86
CA ASP A 256 31.64 10.39 -6.02
C ASP A 256 30.40 10.81 -5.20
N LYS A 257 29.64 9.83 -4.68
CA LYS A 257 28.42 10.04 -3.91
C LYS A 257 28.34 9.19 -2.64
N THR A 258 27.82 9.78 -1.58
CA THR A 258 27.28 9.05 -0.43
C THR A 258 25.86 8.61 -0.76
N ILE A 259 25.59 7.31 -0.61
CA ILE A 259 24.29 6.67 -0.79
C ILE A 259 23.72 6.39 0.60
N VAL A 260 22.48 6.78 0.83
CA VAL A 260 21.76 6.54 2.09
C VAL A 260 20.47 5.81 1.78
N THR A 261 20.20 4.74 2.51
CA THR A 261 18.99 3.93 2.36
C THR A 261 18.41 3.64 3.74
N GLY A 262 17.09 3.57 3.84
CA GLY A 262 16.41 3.00 5.00
C GLY A 262 16.26 1.51 4.77
N ILE A 263 16.68 0.72 5.74
CA ILE A 263 16.53 -0.74 5.70
C ILE A 263 15.83 -1.20 6.98
N ILE A 264 14.89 -2.14 6.84
CA ILE A 264 14.34 -2.85 7.99
C ILE A 264 15.21 -4.07 8.25
N SER A 265 15.66 -4.24 9.50
CA SER A 265 16.18 -5.54 9.94
C SER A 265 15.00 -6.48 10.10
N LEU A 266 14.83 -7.37 9.13
CA LEU A 266 13.75 -8.35 9.13
C LEU A 266 13.97 -9.39 10.24
N PHE A 267 15.23 -9.69 10.56
CA PHE A 267 15.60 -10.70 11.55
C PHE A 267 16.03 -10.05 12.86
N ASP A 268 15.25 -9.08 13.33
CA ASP A 268 15.33 -8.54 14.68
C ASP A 268 14.44 -9.37 15.61
N LEU A 269 14.85 -9.62 16.86
CA LEU A 269 14.05 -10.35 17.85
C LEU A 269 12.67 -9.75 18.14
N SER A 270 12.51 -8.44 17.94
CA SER A 270 11.19 -7.78 18.01
C SER A 270 10.26 -8.17 16.85
N ASN A 271 10.85 -8.65 15.76
CA ASN A 271 10.18 -9.01 14.51
C ASN A 271 10.14 -10.52 14.25
N ILE A 272 10.81 -11.36 15.04
CA ILE A 272 10.80 -12.82 14.85
C ILE A 272 10.36 -13.61 16.09
N THR A 273 9.92 -14.84 15.85
CA THR A 273 9.70 -15.86 16.88
C THR A 273 10.45 -17.12 16.47
N ILE A 274 11.39 -17.57 17.30
CA ILE A 274 12.10 -18.85 17.07
C ILE A 274 11.13 -20.00 17.32
N THR A 275 10.93 -20.85 16.31
CA THR A 275 9.94 -21.95 16.33
C THR A 275 10.58 -23.30 16.60
N ASP A 276 11.78 -23.55 16.07
CA ASP A 276 12.58 -24.74 16.34
C ASP A 276 14.07 -24.45 16.12
N ALA A 277 14.94 -25.27 16.70
CA ALA A 277 16.37 -25.19 16.45
C ALA A 277 17.09 -26.49 16.78
N SER A 278 18.21 -26.71 16.11
CA SER A 278 19.20 -27.68 16.56
C SER A 278 19.66 -27.38 17.99
N ARG A 279 19.98 -28.43 18.74
CA ARG A 279 20.48 -28.31 20.12
C ARG A 279 21.65 -27.33 20.18
N HIS A 280 21.60 -26.39 21.12
CA HIS A 280 22.67 -25.43 21.40
C HIS A 280 23.18 -25.62 22.83
N ILE A 281 24.39 -25.12 23.10
CA ILE A 281 24.98 -25.19 24.44
C ILE A 281 24.32 -24.11 25.31
N VAL A 282 23.51 -24.51 26.27
CA VAL A 282 23.32 -23.72 27.49
C VAL A 282 24.33 -24.29 28.48
N PRO A 283 25.40 -23.56 28.87
CA PRO A 283 26.39 -24.08 29.80
C PRO A 283 25.70 -24.67 31.03
N GLU A 284 25.79 -25.98 31.20
CA GLU A 284 25.21 -26.68 32.33
C GLU A 284 25.90 -26.16 33.60
N ASP A 285 25.16 -25.44 34.46
CA ASP A 285 25.57 -24.86 35.75
C ASP A 285 26.90 -25.46 36.27
N ASP A 286 28.04 -24.92 35.83
CA ASP A 286 29.27 -25.12 36.59
C ASP A 286 29.06 -24.26 37.84
N PRO A 287 28.97 -24.84 39.04
CA PRO A 287 28.75 -24.06 40.26
C PRO A 287 29.89 -23.06 40.55
N GLU A 288 30.98 -23.07 39.77
CA GLU A 288 32.04 -22.06 39.80
C GLU A 288 31.93 -20.96 38.71
N THR A 289 31.12 -21.14 37.66
CA THR A 289 30.84 -20.08 36.67
C THR A 289 29.74 -19.18 37.22
N THR A 290 30.03 -17.89 37.36
CA THR A 290 29.07 -16.90 37.86
C THR A 290 27.85 -16.84 36.92
N GLU A 291 26.64 -16.61 37.47
CA GLU A 291 25.34 -16.60 36.77
C GLU A 291 25.27 -15.82 35.43
N ASP A 292 26.29 -15.01 35.09
CA ASP A 292 26.40 -14.22 33.85
C ASP A 292 26.77 -15.04 32.59
N GLU A 293 27.53 -16.15 32.70
CA GLU A 293 28.05 -16.86 31.49
C GLU A 293 26.97 -17.67 30.74
N SER A 294 25.79 -17.88 31.34
CA SER A 294 24.68 -18.60 30.69
C SER A 294 23.95 -17.77 29.62
N LEU A 295 24.09 -16.45 29.65
CA LEU A 295 23.49 -15.53 28.67
C LEU A 295 24.35 -15.38 27.41
N GLU A 296 25.62 -15.80 27.44
CA GLU A 296 26.58 -15.59 26.34
C GLU A 296 26.25 -16.46 25.10
N PHE A 297 25.52 -17.56 25.27
CA PHE A 297 25.33 -18.58 24.21
C PHE A 297 23.88 -18.84 23.78
N ALA A 298 22.96 -17.92 24.10
CA ALA A 298 21.57 -18.03 23.71
C ALA A 298 21.40 -18.01 22.18
N ILE A 299 20.35 -18.66 21.68
CA ILE A 299 20.07 -18.68 20.24
C ILE A 299 19.58 -17.31 19.75
N GLU A 300 18.94 -16.55 20.64
CA GLU A 300 18.48 -15.20 20.41
C GLU A 300 19.64 -14.24 20.10
N ASN A 301 20.83 -14.50 20.66
CA ASN A 301 22.02 -13.66 20.47
C ASN A 301 22.42 -13.54 18.99
N MET A 302 22.14 -14.55 18.16
CA MET A 302 22.46 -14.47 16.73
C MET A 302 21.59 -13.44 15.99
N PHE A 303 20.47 -12.99 16.55
CA PHE A 303 19.53 -12.06 15.90
C PHE A 303 19.57 -10.64 16.50
N GLU A 304 20.48 -10.36 17.43
CA GLU A 304 20.64 -9.02 18.00
C GLU A 304 21.75 -8.24 17.27
N ASP A 305 21.40 -7.08 16.72
CA ASP A 305 22.35 -6.19 16.04
C ASP A 305 23.21 -5.39 17.03
N GLY A 306 24.45 -5.09 16.66
CA GLY A 306 25.28 -4.10 17.35
C GLY A 306 26.14 -4.58 18.53
N TYR A 307 26.24 -5.88 18.81
CA TYR A 307 27.15 -6.36 19.86
C TYR A 307 28.61 -6.36 19.43
N THR A 308 29.28 -5.26 19.80
CA THR A 308 30.74 -5.05 19.65
C THR A 308 31.60 -5.80 20.66
N VAL A 309 30.99 -6.54 21.59
CA VAL A 309 31.68 -7.34 22.59
C VAL A 309 31.86 -8.75 22.03
N ASN A 310 33.11 -9.22 21.94
CA ASN A 310 33.50 -10.52 21.38
C ASN A 310 32.86 -11.76 22.07
N ASP A 311 31.95 -11.56 23.02
CA ASP A 311 31.63 -12.54 24.05
C ASP A 311 30.23 -13.14 23.89
N MET A 312 29.33 -12.58 23.06
CA MET A 312 28.01 -13.18 22.81
C MET A 312 27.97 -13.85 21.43
N GLN A 313 27.76 -15.17 21.41
CA GLN A 313 27.78 -15.99 20.20
C GLN A 313 26.82 -17.16 20.39
N THR A 314 26.07 -17.59 19.38
CA THR A 314 25.32 -18.85 19.45
C THR A 314 26.24 -20.03 19.12
N ILE A 315 26.34 -21.01 20.02
CA ILE A 315 27.12 -22.26 19.81
C ILE A 315 26.17 -23.43 19.66
N PHE A 316 26.20 -24.08 18.49
CA PHE A 316 25.43 -25.29 18.25
C PHE A 316 26.16 -26.52 18.78
N GLU A 317 25.41 -27.48 19.30
CA GLU A 317 25.91 -28.68 19.96
C GLU A 317 25.57 -29.92 19.14
N ALA A 318 26.56 -30.78 18.87
CA ALA A 318 26.36 -32.01 18.13
C ALA A 318 25.98 -33.16 19.09
N ASP A 319 24.79 -33.77 18.97
CA ASP A 319 24.52 -35.04 19.66
C ASP A 319 23.64 -36.01 18.84
N PRO A 320 24.21 -37.04 18.18
CA PRO A 320 25.62 -37.23 17.85
C PRO A 320 25.85 -36.79 16.40
N ALA A 321 26.41 -35.61 16.19
CA ALA A 321 26.64 -35.10 14.84
C ALA A 321 28.13 -35.25 14.50
N GLY A 322 28.46 -36.12 13.54
CA GLY A 322 29.79 -36.18 12.94
C GLY A 322 29.94 -35.16 11.81
N ALA A 323 31.13 -35.09 11.20
CA ALA A 323 31.39 -34.27 10.02
C ALA A 323 30.26 -34.39 8.97
N GLY A 324 29.72 -33.25 8.52
CA GLY A 324 28.56 -33.19 7.62
C GLY A 324 27.20 -33.10 8.30
N ALA A 325 27.16 -32.89 9.63
CA ALA A 325 25.93 -32.55 10.33
C ALA A 325 25.33 -31.22 9.86
N VAL A 326 24.00 -31.18 9.74
CA VAL A 326 23.23 -29.97 9.46
C VAL A 326 22.68 -29.42 10.77
N TYR A 327 23.13 -28.23 11.14
CA TYR A 327 22.59 -27.44 12.24
C TYR A 327 21.60 -26.45 11.66
N TYR A 328 20.48 -26.21 12.33
CA TYR A 328 19.45 -25.32 11.82
C TYR A 328 18.81 -24.45 12.89
N VAL A 329 18.21 -23.35 12.44
CA VAL A 329 17.30 -22.52 13.22
C VAL A 329 16.09 -22.22 12.35
N GLU A 330 14.90 -22.48 12.88
CA GLU A 330 13.61 -22.18 12.30
C GLU A 330 12.98 -21.02 13.08
N PHE A 331 12.48 -20.03 12.36
CA PHE A 331 11.86 -18.86 12.97
C PHE A 331 10.81 -18.26 12.05
N SER A 332 9.84 -17.57 12.62
CA SER A 332 8.77 -16.88 11.89
C SER A 332 8.90 -15.37 12.09
N THR A 333 8.77 -14.58 11.04
CA THR A 333 8.60 -13.13 11.17
C THR A 333 7.19 -12.80 11.68
N ASN A 334 7.01 -11.66 12.34
CA ASN A 334 5.72 -11.18 12.86
C ASN A 334 4.74 -10.79 11.74
N GLN A 335 5.28 -10.45 10.57
CA GLN A 335 4.57 -10.17 9.34
C GLN A 335 5.32 -10.78 8.17
N PRO A 336 4.64 -11.09 7.06
CA PRO A 336 5.31 -11.73 5.93
C PRO A 336 6.28 -10.76 5.28
N ALA A 337 7.47 -11.27 5.00
CA ALA A 337 8.62 -10.47 4.65
C ALA A 337 9.26 -10.99 3.38
N LYS A 338 9.97 -10.11 2.68
CA LYS A 338 10.77 -10.43 1.51
C LYS A 338 12.23 -10.13 1.82
N VAL A 339 13.03 -11.19 2.00
CA VAL A 339 14.45 -11.08 2.36
C VAL A 339 15.29 -10.78 1.13
N ASN A 340 15.87 -9.57 1.05
CA ASN A 340 16.66 -9.11 -0.11
C ASN A 340 18.15 -9.36 0.10
N THR A 341 18.68 -9.04 1.27
CA THR A 341 20.08 -9.33 1.60
C THR A 341 20.18 -9.99 2.97
N LEU A 342 21.19 -10.83 3.13
CA LEU A 342 21.50 -11.51 4.37
C LEU A 342 22.93 -11.21 4.77
N ARG A 343 23.13 -10.94 6.05
CA ARG A 343 24.44 -10.78 6.66
C ARG A 343 24.66 -11.90 7.66
N LEU A 344 25.82 -12.53 7.57
CA LEU A 344 26.23 -13.60 8.45
C LEU A 344 27.63 -13.30 8.99
N GLN A 345 27.72 -13.08 10.30
CA GLN A 345 28.99 -13.02 11.02
C GLN A 345 29.23 -14.29 11.81
N MET A 346 30.43 -14.84 11.63
CA MET A 346 30.80 -16.13 12.22
C MET A 346 32.14 -16.02 12.93
N ASN A 347 32.25 -16.70 14.06
CA ASN A 347 33.51 -16.84 14.80
C ASN A 347 34.08 -18.25 14.63
N GLN A 348 35.40 -18.35 14.65
CA GLN A 348 36.10 -19.64 14.67
C GLN A 348 36.86 -19.80 15.99
N ASP A 349 37.15 -21.05 16.36
CA ASP A 349 38.06 -21.32 17.48
C ASP A 349 39.47 -20.81 17.19
N PRO A 350 40.19 -20.28 18.20
CA PRO A 350 41.59 -19.93 18.03
C PRO A 350 42.42 -21.18 17.69
N GLU A 351 43.30 -21.05 16.68
CA GLU A 351 44.22 -22.09 16.18
C GLU A 351 44.84 -22.99 17.27
N PRO A 352 45.04 -24.31 17.00
CA PRO A 352 45.24 -24.89 15.66
C PRO A 352 44.21 -25.90 15.14
N GLU A 353 43.05 -26.07 15.78
CA GLU A 353 42.02 -27.02 15.31
C GLU A 353 40.74 -26.28 14.91
N PRO A 354 40.44 -26.12 13.60
CA PRO A 354 39.27 -25.38 13.09
C PRO A 354 38.00 -26.21 13.18
N ALA A 355 37.77 -26.74 14.37
CA ALA A 355 36.69 -27.65 14.64
C ALA A 355 35.35 -27.10 14.13
N ARG A 356 35.06 -25.86 14.52
CA ARG A 356 33.77 -25.18 14.32
C ARG A 356 33.60 -24.46 12.98
N ALA A 357 34.40 -24.79 11.97
CA ALA A 357 34.30 -24.16 10.66
C ALA A 357 33.02 -24.60 9.92
N ILE A 358 32.31 -23.63 9.32
CA ILE A 358 31.15 -23.87 8.46
C ILE A 358 31.63 -24.10 7.03
N ASN A 359 31.16 -25.19 6.42
CA ASN A 359 31.43 -25.53 5.02
C ASN A 359 30.36 -25.04 4.07
N TYR A 360 29.13 -24.95 4.55
CA TYR A 360 27.96 -24.68 3.73
C TYR A 360 26.92 -23.94 4.55
N PHE A 361 26.31 -22.92 3.95
CA PHE A 361 25.22 -22.17 4.53
C PHE A 361 24.03 -22.16 3.57
N ARG A 362 22.82 -22.32 4.11
CA ARG A 362 21.56 -22.13 3.39
C ARG A 362 20.60 -21.24 4.16
N LEU A 363 19.86 -20.43 3.42
CA LEU A 363 18.61 -19.83 3.86
C LEU A 363 17.49 -20.47 3.06
N LEU A 364 16.48 -20.96 3.78
CA LEU A 364 15.25 -21.50 3.24
C LEU A 364 14.05 -20.71 3.76
N ALA A 365 12.95 -20.77 3.03
CA ALA A 365 11.66 -20.21 3.41
C ALA A 365 10.56 -21.25 3.15
N LYS A 366 9.46 -21.15 3.89
CA LYS A 366 8.23 -21.85 3.54
C LYS A 366 7.44 -21.01 2.54
N SER A 367 6.97 -21.63 1.46
CA SER A 367 5.91 -21.05 0.65
C SER A 367 4.63 -20.86 1.49
N LEU A 368 3.78 -19.92 1.09
CA LEU A 368 2.53 -19.64 1.80
C LEU A 368 1.61 -20.87 1.76
N GLY A 369 1.39 -21.51 2.92
CA GLY A 369 0.56 -22.72 3.05
C GLY A 369 1.35 -24.02 3.21
N SER A 370 2.64 -24.03 2.89
CA SER A 370 3.49 -25.22 3.03
C SER A 370 3.79 -25.54 4.49
N GLU A 371 3.79 -26.83 4.82
CA GLU A 371 4.26 -27.32 6.13
C GLU A 371 5.80 -27.41 6.21
N THR A 372 6.51 -27.32 5.07
CA THR A 372 7.97 -27.55 4.97
C THR A 372 8.73 -26.35 4.41
N TYR A 373 10.05 -26.31 4.62
CA TYR A 373 10.94 -25.28 4.07
C TYR A 373 11.37 -25.65 2.65
N ASP A 374 10.48 -25.43 1.70
CA ASP A 374 10.54 -25.88 0.31
C ASP A 374 11.30 -24.91 -0.62
N ILE A 375 11.42 -23.63 -0.26
CA ILE A 375 12.10 -22.62 -1.07
C ILE A 375 13.53 -22.40 -0.58
N VAL A 376 14.52 -22.49 -1.47
CA VAL A 376 15.92 -22.16 -1.19
C VAL A 376 16.20 -20.72 -1.63
N LEU A 377 16.26 -19.80 -0.67
CA LEU A 377 16.58 -18.39 -0.92
C LEU A 377 18.06 -18.15 -1.19
N TYR A 378 18.92 -18.86 -0.45
CA TYR A 378 20.36 -18.81 -0.62
C TYR A 378 20.99 -20.16 -0.27
N GLY A 379 22.08 -20.53 -0.96
CA GLY A 379 22.80 -21.75 -0.67
C GLY A 379 24.16 -21.79 -1.36
N GLN A 380 25.24 -21.64 -0.60
CA GLN A 380 26.61 -21.66 -1.14
C GLN A 380 27.60 -22.32 -0.17
N PRO A 381 28.66 -22.96 -0.71
CA PRO A 381 29.82 -23.33 0.10
C PRO A 381 30.51 -22.08 0.67
N ILE A 382 30.96 -22.16 1.92
CA ILE A 382 31.78 -21.13 2.55
C ILE A 382 33.24 -21.55 2.41
N ASP A 383 33.95 -20.89 1.50
CA ASP A 383 35.35 -21.20 1.17
C ASP A 383 36.27 -20.14 1.80
N THR A 384 36.29 -20.04 3.15
CA THR A 384 37.14 -19.06 3.85
C THR A 384 38.08 -19.68 4.90
N PRO A 385 39.39 -19.38 4.83
CA PRO A 385 40.37 -19.83 5.82
C PRO A 385 40.51 -18.80 6.97
N TYR A 386 40.08 -19.19 8.18
CA TYR A 386 40.68 -18.84 9.49
C TYR A 386 40.57 -17.42 10.10
N ASP A 387 39.68 -16.52 9.65
CA ASP A 387 39.43 -15.23 10.32
C ASP A 387 37.94 -14.94 10.52
N LEU A 388 37.62 -14.02 11.43
CA LEU A 388 36.26 -13.48 11.68
C LEU A 388 35.66 -13.05 10.33
N THR A 389 34.66 -13.80 9.87
CA THR A 389 34.12 -13.63 8.52
C THR A 389 32.79 -12.91 8.62
N ASP A 390 32.74 -11.68 8.11
CA ASP A 390 31.50 -10.93 7.86
C ASP A 390 31.15 -11.15 6.38
N MET A 391 30.05 -11.85 6.13
CA MET A 391 29.56 -12.13 4.79
C MET A 391 28.25 -11.41 4.56
N THR A 392 28.19 -10.59 3.51
CA THR A 392 26.94 -10.05 2.98
C THR A 392 26.60 -10.81 1.70
N MET A 393 25.36 -11.27 1.61
CA MET A 393 24.86 -12.15 0.56
C MET A 393 23.57 -11.57 -0.02
N ASP A 394 23.55 -11.34 -1.32
CA ASP A 394 22.32 -10.96 -2.03
C ASP A 394 21.46 -12.21 -2.26
N VAL A 395 20.19 -12.15 -1.85
CA VAL A 395 19.19 -13.17 -2.18
C VAL A 395 18.75 -12.92 -3.62
N MET A 396 19.12 -13.81 -4.53
CA MET A 396 18.84 -13.62 -5.97
C MET A 396 17.34 -13.66 -6.30
N PHE A 397 16.57 -14.42 -5.52
CA PHE A 397 15.12 -14.60 -5.74
C PHE A 397 14.40 -14.40 -4.41
N PRO A 398 14.26 -13.14 -3.97
CA PRO A 398 13.61 -12.84 -2.71
C PRO A 398 12.13 -13.23 -2.83
N VAL A 399 11.69 -14.18 -2.01
CA VAL A 399 10.27 -14.60 -1.91
C VAL A 399 9.66 -14.02 -0.65
N VAL A 400 8.34 -13.88 -0.68
CA VAL A 400 7.57 -13.48 0.49
C VAL A 400 7.31 -14.71 1.34
N ALA A 401 7.75 -14.68 2.58
CA ALA A 401 7.50 -15.76 3.54
C ALA A 401 7.40 -15.21 4.96
N THR A 402 6.67 -15.95 5.79
CA THR A 402 6.65 -15.74 7.24
C THR A 402 7.68 -16.64 7.92
N ASP A 403 7.78 -17.90 7.48
CA ASP A 403 8.60 -18.90 8.12
C ASP A 403 9.92 -19.09 7.36
N TYR A 404 11.03 -18.96 8.09
CA TYR A 404 12.39 -19.12 7.59
C TYR A 404 13.14 -20.22 8.32
N ARG A 405 14.09 -20.82 7.62
CA ARG A 405 15.04 -21.78 8.17
C ARG A 405 16.42 -21.47 7.67
N VAL A 406 17.37 -21.33 8.59
CA VAL A 406 18.78 -21.30 8.25
C VAL A 406 19.41 -22.65 8.53
N GLU A 407 20.31 -23.09 7.64
CA GLU A 407 21.08 -24.32 7.80
C GLU A 407 22.58 -24.05 7.69
N PHE A 408 23.34 -24.65 8.58
CA PHE A 408 24.79 -24.63 8.63
C PHE A 408 25.32 -26.06 8.58
N THR A 409 26.31 -26.33 7.74
CA THR A 409 27.01 -27.63 7.74
C THR A 409 28.42 -27.48 8.30
N GLY A 410 28.72 -28.17 9.39
CA GLY A 410 30.04 -28.13 10.05
C GLY A 410 31.06 -29.11 9.49
N ASN A 411 32.34 -28.85 9.75
CA ASN A 411 33.45 -29.74 9.41
C ASN A 411 33.62 -30.93 10.38
N ASP A 412 33.15 -30.80 11.62
CA ASP A 412 33.35 -31.81 12.66
C ASP A 412 32.16 -31.91 13.63
N ASP A 413 32.40 -32.45 14.82
CA ASP A 413 31.42 -32.68 15.88
C ASP A 413 31.28 -31.53 16.89
N GLN A 414 31.87 -30.36 16.66
CA GLN A 414 31.87 -29.24 17.62
C GLN A 414 30.86 -28.13 17.31
N GLY A 415 30.16 -28.21 16.18
CA GLY A 415 29.11 -27.27 15.75
C GLY A 415 29.60 -25.84 15.47
N PRO A 416 28.88 -25.06 14.66
CA PRO A 416 29.28 -23.69 14.32
C PRO A 416 29.11 -22.69 15.47
N ARG A 417 29.84 -21.56 15.37
CA ARG A 417 29.66 -20.36 16.20
C ARG A 417 29.15 -19.20 15.36
N ILE A 418 27.92 -18.79 15.60
CA ILE A 418 27.30 -17.67 14.90
C ILE A 418 27.31 -16.47 15.82
N GLN A 419 27.90 -15.36 15.36
CA GLN A 419 27.88 -14.11 16.11
C GLN A 419 26.65 -13.29 15.77
N GLU A 420 26.33 -13.19 14.47
CA GLU A 420 25.22 -12.38 13.98
C GLU A 420 24.66 -13.03 12.71
N LEU A 421 23.35 -13.07 12.61
CA LEU A 421 22.56 -13.39 11.45
C LEU A 421 21.48 -12.31 11.35
N SER A 422 21.68 -11.39 10.41
CA SER A 422 20.73 -10.33 10.13
C SER A 422 20.28 -10.41 8.68
N ALA A 423 19.08 -9.91 8.40
CA ALA A 423 18.56 -9.85 7.05
C ALA A 423 17.89 -8.50 6.84
N THR A 424 18.03 -7.96 5.64
CA THR A 424 17.35 -6.74 5.23
C THR A 424 16.37 -7.03 4.11
N GLY A 425 15.28 -6.29 4.11
CA GLY A 425 14.25 -6.43 3.10
C GLY A 425 13.03 -5.58 3.37
N THR A 426 11.87 -6.05 2.92
CA THR A 426 10.59 -5.36 3.03
C THR A 426 9.59 -6.25 3.75
N PHE A 427 8.87 -5.71 4.74
CA PHE A 427 7.60 -6.31 5.14
C PHE A 427 6.57 -6.02 4.05
N GLU A 428 5.69 -6.97 3.80
CA GLU A 428 4.60 -6.79 2.86
C GLU A 428 3.34 -6.43 3.62
N GLU A 429 3.02 -5.13 3.63
CA GLU A 429 1.92 -4.58 4.44
C GLU A 429 0.52 -5.04 3.95
N ASP A 430 0.41 -5.75 2.83
CA ASP A 430 -0.88 -6.19 2.29
C ASP A 430 -0.81 -7.54 1.57
N LEU A 431 -0.70 -8.61 2.38
CA LEU A 431 -0.75 -10.00 1.93
C LEU A 431 -2.09 -10.46 1.33
N SER A 432 -3.09 -9.58 1.19
CA SER A 432 -4.31 -9.93 0.46
C SER A 432 -4.05 -10.20 -1.04
N THR A 433 -2.83 -9.95 -1.54
CA THR A 433 -2.53 -9.92 -2.97
C THR A 433 -1.59 -11.01 -3.50
N ILE A 434 -0.81 -11.72 -2.67
CA ILE A 434 0.11 -12.76 -3.15
C ILE A 434 -0.38 -14.14 -2.71
N SER A 435 -0.90 -14.87 -3.68
CA SER A 435 -1.35 -16.24 -3.49
C SER A 435 -0.75 -17.12 -4.58
N GLN A 436 -0.64 -18.43 -4.32
CA GLN A 436 -0.63 -19.42 -5.38
C GLN A 436 -1.89 -19.21 -6.20
N VAL A 437 -1.76 -18.49 -7.31
CA VAL A 437 -2.92 -17.90 -8.00
C VAL A 437 -3.82 -19.00 -8.56
N TRP A 438 -3.27 -20.17 -8.85
CA TRP A 438 -4.07 -21.30 -9.34
C TRP A 438 -4.80 -22.06 -8.24
N GLU A 439 -4.29 -22.11 -7.01
CA GLU A 439 -4.98 -22.75 -5.89
C GLU A 439 -6.09 -21.85 -5.32
N THR A 440 -5.81 -20.56 -5.20
CA THR A 440 -6.70 -19.59 -4.55
C THR A 440 -7.75 -19.01 -5.48
N ALA A 441 -7.49 -18.90 -6.79
CA ALA A 441 -8.46 -18.37 -7.75
C ALA A 441 -9.52 -19.40 -8.19
N ARG A 442 -9.70 -20.50 -7.46
CA ARG A 442 -10.65 -21.59 -7.75
C ARG A 442 -10.48 -22.12 -9.17
N LEU A 443 -9.56 -23.07 -9.32
CA LEU A 443 -9.27 -23.71 -10.59
C LEU A 443 -10.35 -24.69 -11.05
N SER A 444 -10.62 -24.71 -12.35
CA SER A 444 -11.40 -25.75 -13.04
C SER A 444 -10.63 -26.33 -14.22
N ILE A 445 -10.57 -27.67 -14.30
CA ILE A 445 -10.00 -28.36 -15.47
C ILE A 445 -10.99 -28.26 -16.63
N ILE A 446 -10.58 -27.62 -17.72
CA ILE A 446 -11.38 -27.44 -18.94
C ILE A 446 -11.32 -28.72 -19.77
N ASP A 447 -10.09 -29.20 -20.04
CA ASP A 447 -9.81 -30.37 -20.86
C ASP A 447 -8.44 -30.96 -20.48
N SER A 448 -8.21 -32.23 -20.81
CA SER A 448 -6.87 -32.83 -20.68
C SER A 448 -6.72 -34.03 -21.61
N ALA A 449 -5.48 -34.37 -21.94
CA ALA A 449 -5.19 -35.67 -22.55
C ALA A 449 -5.67 -36.80 -21.62
N PRO A 450 -6.12 -37.95 -22.15
CA PRO A 450 -6.62 -39.06 -21.34
C PRO A 450 -5.71 -39.41 -20.15
N VAL A 451 -6.27 -39.40 -18.95
CA VAL A 451 -5.58 -39.75 -17.70
C VAL A 451 -5.97 -41.16 -17.23
N LYS A 452 -5.02 -41.86 -16.62
CA LYS A 452 -5.21 -43.21 -16.07
C LYS A 452 -6.14 -43.12 -14.85
N GLY A 453 -7.28 -43.79 -14.91
CA GLY A 453 -8.52 -43.47 -14.18
C GLY A 453 -8.53 -43.28 -12.65
N ASP A 454 -7.44 -43.49 -11.91
CA ASP A 454 -7.33 -43.16 -10.48
C ASP A 454 -6.51 -41.86 -10.23
N PHE A 455 -6.09 -41.17 -11.29
CA PHE A 455 -5.16 -40.03 -11.27
C PHE A 455 -5.73 -38.84 -12.06
N PRO A 456 -6.76 -38.13 -11.53
CA PRO A 456 -7.39 -37.02 -12.24
C PRO A 456 -6.39 -35.87 -12.48
N ALA A 457 -6.54 -35.13 -13.59
CA ALA A 457 -5.67 -34.01 -13.93
C ALA A 457 -5.62 -32.90 -12.86
N ALA A 458 -6.67 -32.79 -12.03
CA ALA A 458 -6.69 -31.87 -10.89
C ALA A 458 -5.59 -32.14 -9.87
N ASN A 459 -5.11 -33.38 -9.76
CA ASN A 459 -3.99 -33.75 -8.88
C ASN A 459 -2.69 -33.01 -9.24
N SER A 460 -2.56 -32.50 -10.47
CA SER A 460 -1.40 -31.67 -10.84
C SER A 460 -1.35 -30.33 -10.10
N PHE A 461 -2.42 -29.91 -9.44
CA PHE A 461 -2.52 -28.67 -8.69
C PHE A 461 -2.71 -28.91 -7.19
N GLU A 462 -2.55 -30.15 -6.72
CA GLU A 462 -2.60 -30.49 -5.29
C GLU A 462 -1.17 -30.77 -4.81
N GLU A 463 -0.77 -30.15 -3.70
CA GLU A 463 0.57 -30.35 -3.13
C GLU A 463 0.74 -31.80 -2.62
N GLY A 464 1.38 -32.63 -3.45
CA GLY A 464 1.57 -34.04 -3.17
C GLY A 464 2.95 -34.36 -2.59
N GLU A 465 3.06 -34.40 -1.26
CA GLU A 465 4.25 -34.92 -0.58
C GLU A 465 4.46 -36.42 -0.84
N GLY A 466 5.22 -36.77 -1.88
CA GLY A 466 5.96 -38.04 -1.96
C GLY A 466 5.14 -39.34 -2.02
N VAL A 467 3.82 -39.29 -2.09
CA VAL A 467 2.97 -40.48 -2.28
C VAL A 467 2.57 -40.59 -3.75
N ASP A 468 2.84 -41.74 -4.37
CA ASP A 468 2.42 -42.08 -5.75
C ASP A 468 0.92 -41.80 -6.04
N SER A 469 0.08 -41.64 -5.01
CA SER A 469 -1.37 -41.43 -5.13
C SER A 469 -1.82 -40.03 -5.55
N LEU A 470 -0.93 -39.02 -5.58
CA LEU A 470 -1.29 -37.62 -5.91
C LEU A 470 -0.69 -37.13 -7.23
N GLN A 471 -0.25 -38.03 -8.11
CA GLN A 471 0.28 -37.63 -9.43
C GLN A 471 -0.85 -37.61 -10.47
N THR A 472 -0.72 -36.78 -11.50
CA THR A 472 -1.46 -36.96 -12.76
C THR A 472 -0.66 -37.91 -13.66
N ILE A 473 -1.27 -39.03 -14.04
CA ILE A 473 -0.65 -40.04 -14.91
C ILE A 473 -1.45 -40.13 -16.19
N PHE A 474 -0.85 -39.76 -17.33
CA PHE A 474 -1.52 -39.90 -18.63
C PHE A 474 -1.59 -41.37 -19.09
N GLU A 475 -2.64 -41.71 -19.85
CA GLU A 475 -2.81 -43.04 -20.44
C GLU A 475 -1.70 -43.34 -21.46
N ASP A 476 -1.32 -44.62 -21.51
CA ASP A 476 -0.32 -45.12 -22.45
C ASP A 476 -0.94 -45.33 -23.83
N ASN A 477 -0.12 -45.20 -24.88
CA ASN A 477 -0.51 -45.46 -26.28
C ASN A 477 -1.75 -44.66 -26.71
N ILE A 478 -1.84 -43.38 -26.33
CA ILE A 478 -2.82 -42.47 -26.93
C ILE A 478 -2.61 -42.56 -28.45
N PRO A 479 -3.60 -43.06 -29.21
CA PRO A 479 -3.46 -43.16 -30.66
C PRO A 479 -3.09 -41.77 -31.15
N ALA A 480 -2.04 -41.64 -31.97
CA ALA A 480 -1.71 -40.38 -32.61
C ALA A 480 -2.99 -39.83 -33.24
N ASP A 481 -3.62 -38.87 -32.57
CA ASP A 481 -4.95 -38.44 -32.94
C ASP A 481 -4.75 -37.71 -34.26
N SER A 482 -5.29 -38.27 -35.33
CA SER A 482 -5.09 -37.72 -36.67
C SER A 482 -5.70 -36.34 -36.84
N ASP A 483 -6.51 -35.89 -35.87
CA ASP A 483 -7.13 -34.57 -35.82
C ASP A 483 -6.48 -33.61 -34.79
N SER A 484 -5.50 -34.03 -33.98
CA SER A 484 -4.83 -33.08 -33.07
C SER A 484 -3.80 -32.24 -33.84
N LEU A 485 -4.03 -30.91 -33.86
CA LEU A 485 -3.13 -29.92 -34.46
C LEU A 485 -1.72 -29.88 -33.81
N LEU A 486 -1.53 -30.61 -32.73
CA LEU A 486 -0.38 -30.56 -31.84
C LEU A 486 0.74 -31.55 -32.22
N GLY A 487 0.48 -32.47 -33.15
CA GLY A 487 1.46 -33.48 -33.55
C GLY A 487 1.44 -34.73 -32.64
N PRO A 488 2.16 -35.79 -33.04
CA PRO A 488 2.17 -37.03 -32.27
C PRO A 488 2.83 -36.83 -30.90
N ASN A 489 2.22 -37.39 -29.85
CA ASN A 489 2.76 -37.52 -28.48
C ASN A 489 2.82 -36.22 -27.64
N ILE A 490 1.91 -35.27 -27.85
CA ILE A 490 1.70 -34.15 -26.92
C ILE A 490 0.62 -34.52 -25.91
N TYR A 491 0.97 -34.47 -24.63
CA TYR A 491 0.06 -34.56 -23.49
C TYR A 491 -0.22 -33.15 -23.00
N TYR A 492 -1.45 -32.86 -22.59
CA TYR A 492 -1.83 -31.51 -22.17
C TYR A 492 -2.82 -31.49 -21.01
N ILE A 493 -2.82 -30.38 -20.28
CA ILE A 493 -3.82 -30.00 -19.29
C ILE A 493 -4.24 -28.57 -19.60
N ASP A 494 -5.54 -28.35 -19.79
CA ASP A 494 -6.16 -27.03 -19.95
C ASP A 494 -6.94 -26.72 -18.67
N TRP A 495 -6.73 -25.54 -18.11
CA TRP A 495 -7.46 -25.10 -16.92
C TRP A 495 -7.84 -23.63 -17.00
N ALA A 496 -8.88 -23.28 -16.25
CA ALA A 496 -9.36 -21.92 -16.04
C ALA A 496 -9.33 -21.57 -14.56
N THR A 497 -9.05 -20.30 -14.25
CA THR A 497 -9.32 -19.68 -12.95
C THR A 497 -10.66 -18.95 -12.97
N ASP A 498 -11.35 -18.84 -11.83
CA ASP A 498 -12.61 -18.09 -11.72
C ASP A 498 -12.38 -16.60 -12.06
N ASN A 499 -11.27 -16.03 -11.58
CA ASN A 499 -10.87 -14.63 -11.82
C ASN A 499 -9.74 -14.52 -12.85
N ILE A 500 -9.50 -13.33 -13.41
CA ILE A 500 -8.23 -13.05 -14.08
C ILE A 500 -7.11 -13.14 -13.05
N VAL A 501 -6.03 -13.84 -13.39
CA VAL A 501 -4.82 -13.85 -12.59
C VAL A 501 -3.68 -13.22 -13.39
N GLU A 502 -2.86 -12.43 -12.73
CA GLU A 502 -1.60 -11.92 -13.25
C GLU A 502 -0.48 -12.82 -12.76
N VAL A 503 0.08 -13.64 -13.64
CA VAL A 503 1.17 -14.57 -13.35
C VAL A 503 2.50 -13.83 -13.49
N GLU A 504 3.33 -13.89 -12.46
CA GLU A 504 4.67 -13.29 -12.44
C GLU A 504 5.78 -14.35 -12.52
N SER A 505 5.54 -15.51 -11.89
CA SER A 505 6.41 -16.67 -12.01
C SER A 505 5.62 -17.96 -11.95
N LEU A 506 6.21 -19.04 -12.45
CA LEU A 506 5.63 -20.38 -12.43
C LEU A 506 6.66 -21.42 -12.01
N SER A 507 6.18 -22.49 -11.41
CA SER A 507 6.96 -23.67 -11.09
C SER A 507 6.22 -24.94 -11.51
N PHE A 508 6.97 -25.97 -11.87
CA PHE A 508 6.39 -27.27 -12.18
C PHE A 508 7.33 -28.40 -11.80
N LYS A 509 6.72 -29.53 -11.42
CA LYS A 509 7.43 -30.74 -11.01
C LYS A 509 6.93 -31.92 -11.84
N VAL A 510 7.86 -32.55 -12.57
CA VAL A 510 7.57 -33.74 -13.36
C VAL A 510 8.46 -34.88 -12.93
N SER A 511 7.93 -36.10 -12.91
CA SER A 511 8.68 -37.29 -12.52
C SER A 511 8.66 -38.37 -13.62
N HIS A 512 9.61 -39.29 -13.53
CA HIS A 512 9.62 -40.53 -14.27
C HIS A 512 9.46 -41.70 -13.30
N ASP A 513 9.21 -42.90 -13.82
CA ASP A 513 9.22 -44.12 -13.00
C ASP A 513 10.61 -44.22 -12.32
N ALA A 514 10.63 -44.17 -10.99
CA ALA A 514 11.87 -44.28 -10.25
C ALA A 514 12.51 -45.64 -10.56
N LEU A 515 13.81 -45.63 -10.85
CA LEU A 515 14.64 -46.83 -10.85
C LEU A 515 14.76 -47.32 -9.40
N GLU A 516 13.70 -47.91 -8.82
CA GLU A 516 13.92 -48.79 -7.68
C GLU A 516 14.93 -49.84 -8.14
N GLU A 517 16.03 -50.01 -7.38
CA GLU A 517 17.03 -51.02 -7.71
C GLU A 517 16.31 -52.33 -8.01
N PRO A 518 16.47 -52.91 -9.22
CA PRO A 518 15.66 -54.03 -9.63
C PRO A 518 15.88 -55.15 -8.63
N LEU A 519 14.80 -55.53 -7.94
CA LEU A 519 14.79 -56.76 -7.15
C LEU A 519 15.31 -57.89 -8.05
N PRO A 520 16.23 -58.76 -7.58
CA PRO A 520 16.86 -59.75 -8.43
C PRO A 520 15.82 -60.61 -9.20
N GLY A 521 15.67 -60.36 -10.50
CA GLY A 521 14.70 -61.04 -11.38
C GLY A 521 13.53 -60.19 -11.89
N VAL A 522 13.48 -58.89 -11.56
CA VAL A 522 12.53 -57.91 -12.15
C VAL A 522 13.29 -57.10 -13.23
N GLU A 523 12.68 -56.90 -14.40
CA GLU A 523 13.28 -56.05 -15.44
C GLU A 523 13.44 -54.61 -14.91
N PRO A 524 14.53 -53.90 -15.29
CA PRO A 524 14.74 -52.51 -14.86
C PRO A 524 13.54 -51.63 -15.25
N ALA A 525 13.25 -50.63 -14.41
CA ALA A 525 12.19 -49.66 -14.68
C ALA A 525 12.37 -49.04 -16.07
N ASP A 526 11.25 -48.95 -16.78
CA ASP A 526 11.19 -48.54 -18.17
C ASP A 526 11.42 -47.02 -18.25
N PRO A 527 12.49 -46.50 -18.89
CA PRO A 527 12.72 -45.05 -19.04
C PRO A 527 11.67 -44.35 -19.92
N ASP A 528 10.66 -45.11 -20.35
CA ASP A 528 9.73 -44.76 -21.39
C ASP A 528 8.74 -43.64 -21.02
N ARG A 529 8.61 -43.27 -19.73
CA ARG A 529 7.74 -42.17 -19.24
C ARG A 529 8.44 -40.83 -19.02
N ALA A 530 9.71 -40.67 -19.41
CA ALA A 530 10.42 -39.42 -19.20
C ALA A 530 9.80 -38.26 -20.01
N VAL A 531 9.59 -37.12 -19.37
CA VAL A 531 9.28 -35.86 -20.06
C VAL A 531 10.55 -35.36 -20.74
N ASN A 532 10.43 -34.97 -22.00
CA ASN A 532 11.52 -34.43 -22.82
C ASN A 532 11.42 -32.90 -22.98
N HIS A 533 10.20 -32.36 -23.02
CA HIS A 533 9.97 -30.93 -23.22
C HIS A 533 8.68 -30.51 -22.52
N VAL A 534 8.67 -29.29 -21.97
CA VAL A 534 7.52 -28.65 -21.34
C VAL A 534 7.30 -27.28 -21.97
N THR A 535 6.06 -27.01 -22.37
CA THR A 535 5.62 -25.67 -22.78
C THR A 535 4.41 -25.27 -21.95
N ILE A 536 4.44 -24.09 -21.30
CA ILE A 536 3.30 -23.54 -20.58
C ILE A 536 2.84 -22.28 -21.30
N ARG A 537 1.54 -22.18 -21.54
CA ARG A 537 0.93 -21.11 -22.32
C ARG A 537 -0.26 -20.50 -21.57
N ALA A 538 -0.54 -19.25 -21.90
CA ALA A 538 -1.74 -18.54 -21.49
C ALA A 538 -2.52 -18.08 -22.72
N MET A 539 -3.83 -18.02 -22.59
CA MET A 539 -4.72 -17.37 -23.54
C MET A 539 -4.80 -15.89 -23.17
N SER A 540 -4.30 -15.00 -24.03
CA SER A 540 -4.42 -13.57 -23.78
C SER A 540 -5.90 -13.15 -23.73
N ILE A 541 -6.18 -12.05 -23.03
CA ILE A 541 -7.55 -11.54 -22.94
C ILE A 541 -8.07 -11.24 -24.36
N ASN A 542 -9.24 -11.79 -24.72
CA ASN A 542 -9.87 -11.80 -26.06
C ASN A 542 -9.27 -12.75 -27.10
N SER A 543 -8.29 -13.58 -26.75
CA SER A 543 -7.82 -14.65 -27.63
C SER A 543 -8.73 -15.86 -27.53
N ASP A 544 -8.89 -16.58 -28.64
CA ASP A 544 -9.50 -17.91 -28.69
C ASP A 544 -8.43 -19.03 -28.74
N THR A 545 -7.16 -18.67 -28.55
CA THR A 545 -6.01 -19.58 -28.62
C THR A 545 -5.00 -19.32 -27.50
N TYR A 546 -4.20 -20.33 -27.16
CA TYR A 546 -3.08 -20.21 -26.21
C TYR A 546 -1.87 -19.53 -26.87
N ASP A 547 -1.97 -18.22 -27.09
CA ASP A 547 -1.07 -17.40 -27.90
C ASP A 547 0.15 -16.85 -27.15
N VAL A 548 0.11 -16.83 -25.81
CA VAL A 548 1.21 -16.35 -24.96
C VAL A 548 1.99 -17.53 -24.41
N VAL A 549 3.30 -17.57 -24.62
CA VAL A 549 4.19 -18.62 -24.08
C VAL A 549 4.81 -18.11 -22.78
N LEU A 550 4.51 -18.78 -21.66
CA LEU A 550 5.06 -18.48 -20.34
C LEU A 550 6.38 -19.23 -20.10
N TYR A 551 6.46 -20.47 -20.59
CA TYR A 551 7.65 -21.31 -20.49
C TYR A 551 7.77 -22.20 -21.72
N ASP A 552 9.00 -22.42 -22.19
CA ASP A 552 9.31 -23.32 -23.31
C ASP A 552 10.73 -23.88 -23.13
N GLY A 553 10.85 -25.15 -22.72
CA GLY A 553 12.14 -25.70 -22.30
C GLY A 553 12.24 -27.22 -22.36
N ASP A 554 13.44 -27.70 -22.70
CA ASP A 554 13.79 -29.13 -22.66
C ASP A 554 14.05 -29.59 -21.21
N VAL A 555 13.60 -30.82 -20.90
CA VAL A 555 13.86 -31.49 -19.63
C VAL A 555 15.11 -32.37 -19.76
N PRO A 556 16.16 -32.19 -18.93
CA PRO A 556 17.39 -32.97 -19.03
C PRO A 556 17.16 -34.47 -18.78
N VAL A 557 17.75 -35.32 -19.63
CA VAL A 557 17.81 -36.79 -19.45
C VAL A 557 19.29 -37.22 -19.29
N PRO A 558 19.66 -38.13 -18.37
CA PRO A 558 18.84 -38.83 -17.37
C PRO A 558 18.89 -38.10 -16.04
N ASN A 559 17.72 -37.82 -15.46
CA ASN A 559 17.64 -37.42 -14.06
C ASN A 559 17.34 -38.68 -13.25
N ASP A 560 17.99 -38.86 -12.11
CA ASP A 560 17.68 -39.93 -11.16
C ASP A 560 16.58 -39.48 -10.16
N GLY A 561 15.71 -38.54 -10.56
CA GLY A 561 14.74 -37.89 -9.69
C GLY A 561 13.79 -36.93 -10.42
N PRO A 562 12.79 -36.37 -9.70
CA PRO A 562 11.86 -35.40 -10.27
C PRO A 562 12.61 -34.17 -10.81
N PHE A 563 12.22 -33.72 -12.00
CA PHE A 563 12.70 -32.46 -12.55
C PHE A 563 11.80 -31.34 -12.07
N ILE A 564 12.42 -30.28 -11.55
CA ILE A 564 11.74 -29.05 -11.16
C ILE A 564 12.14 -27.97 -12.17
N GLY A 565 11.15 -27.46 -12.89
CA GLY A 565 11.31 -26.31 -13.76
C GLY A 565 10.70 -25.07 -13.11
N GLN A 566 11.37 -23.93 -13.29
CA GLN A 566 10.91 -22.63 -12.80
C GLN A 566 11.12 -21.57 -13.88
N ALA A 567 10.20 -20.61 -13.95
CA ALA A 567 10.30 -19.47 -14.86
C ALA A 567 9.84 -18.20 -14.14
N VAL A 568 10.68 -17.16 -14.18
CA VAL A 568 10.28 -15.79 -13.84
C VAL A 568 9.99 -15.07 -15.15
N LEU A 569 8.81 -14.47 -15.27
CA LEU A 569 8.38 -13.80 -16.48
C LEU A 569 8.96 -12.38 -16.52
N GLU A 570 9.63 -12.00 -17.61
CA GLU A 570 10.15 -10.62 -17.79
C GLU A 570 9.03 -9.58 -17.77
N THR A 571 7.79 -9.99 -18.05
CA THR A 571 6.60 -9.15 -17.96
C THR A 571 5.47 -10.03 -17.41
N PRO A 572 4.77 -9.60 -16.34
CA PRO A 572 3.63 -10.35 -15.82
C PRO A 572 2.56 -10.59 -16.88
N VAL A 573 1.93 -11.77 -16.87
CA VAL A 573 0.92 -12.16 -17.86
C VAL A 573 -0.45 -12.29 -17.21
N ARG A 574 -1.42 -11.54 -17.72
CA ARG A 574 -2.82 -11.60 -17.30
C ARG A 574 -3.61 -12.59 -18.15
N ALA A 575 -4.20 -13.60 -17.53
CA ALA A 575 -5.06 -14.57 -18.22
C ALA A 575 -6.05 -15.27 -17.26
N ARG A 576 -7.12 -15.85 -17.83
CA ARG A 576 -7.98 -16.83 -17.14
C ARG A 576 -7.67 -18.27 -17.54
N ASN A 577 -7.34 -18.49 -18.81
CA ASN A 577 -7.16 -19.83 -19.37
C ASN A 577 -5.68 -20.11 -19.61
N PHE A 578 -5.25 -21.28 -19.15
CA PHE A 578 -3.87 -21.73 -19.25
C PHE A 578 -3.81 -23.14 -19.84
N ARG A 579 -2.65 -23.47 -20.39
CA ARG A 579 -2.34 -24.78 -20.95
C ARG A 579 -0.91 -25.17 -20.62
N ALA A 580 -0.72 -26.40 -20.18
CA ALA A 580 0.59 -27.04 -20.06
C ALA A 580 0.67 -28.16 -21.10
N GLU A 581 1.74 -28.19 -21.89
CA GLU A 581 2.02 -29.16 -22.94
C GLU A 581 3.30 -29.93 -22.58
N PHE A 582 3.25 -31.26 -22.67
CA PHE A 582 4.36 -32.16 -22.32
C PHE A 582 4.63 -33.11 -23.48
N THR A 583 5.91 -33.29 -23.83
CA THR A 583 6.32 -34.33 -24.79
C THR A 583 7.09 -35.45 -24.10
N GLY A 584 6.74 -36.71 -24.39
CA GLY A 584 7.41 -37.89 -23.84
C GLY A 584 8.65 -38.31 -24.65
N HIS A 585 9.58 -39.05 -24.02
CA HIS A 585 10.81 -39.52 -24.65
C HIS A 585 10.57 -40.63 -25.71
N ILE A 586 9.52 -41.44 -25.57
CA ILE A 586 9.12 -42.45 -26.54
C ILE A 586 7.60 -42.52 -26.71
N GLU A 587 7.14 -43.08 -27.84
CA GLU A 587 5.75 -42.97 -28.32
C GLU A 587 4.70 -43.76 -27.50
N ALA A 588 5.09 -44.53 -26.48
CA ALA A 588 4.20 -45.52 -25.86
C ALA A 588 3.68 -45.17 -24.46
N SER A 589 4.35 -44.30 -23.69
CA SER A 589 4.05 -44.15 -22.26
C SER A 589 3.80 -42.68 -21.86
N GLY A 590 2.74 -42.45 -21.09
CA GLY A 590 2.34 -41.11 -20.65
C GLY A 590 3.22 -40.55 -19.52
N PRO A 591 3.55 -39.24 -19.52
CA PRO A 591 4.35 -38.61 -18.48
C PRO A 591 3.61 -38.56 -17.13
N ARG A 592 4.36 -38.31 -16.05
CA ARG A 592 3.81 -38.06 -14.70
C ARG A 592 4.02 -36.59 -14.33
N ILE A 593 2.92 -35.92 -14.01
CA ILE A 593 2.94 -34.54 -13.54
C ILE A 593 2.65 -34.57 -12.05
N ASN A 594 3.59 -34.07 -11.27
CA ASN A 594 3.48 -34.05 -9.82
C ASN A 594 2.86 -32.74 -9.35
N GLU A 595 3.17 -31.63 -10.03
CA GLU A 595 2.83 -30.30 -9.55
C GLU A 595 2.93 -29.26 -10.68
N LEU A 596 1.99 -28.31 -10.69
CA LEU A 596 1.91 -27.11 -11.51
C LEU A 596 1.48 -25.96 -10.61
N ASP A 597 2.36 -24.97 -10.43
CA ASP A 597 2.12 -23.84 -9.56
C ASP A 597 2.49 -22.51 -10.24
N ALA A 598 1.85 -21.43 -9.80
CA ALA A 598 2.11 -20.07 -10.24
C ALA A 598 2.00 -19.07 -9.10
N VAL A 599 2.96 -18.16 -9.07
CA VAL A 599 2.95 -17.00 -8.17
C VAL A 599 2.52 -15.77 -8.97
N GLY A 600 1.63 -15.00 -8.36
CA GLY A 600 1.11 -13.79 -8.94
C GLY A 600 0.04 -13.17 -8.05
N ARG A 601 -0.84 -12.38 -8.68
CA ARG A 601 -2.00 -11.81 -7.99
C ARG A 601 -3.30 -12.14 -8.70
N ILE A 602 -4.34 -12.36 -7.90
CA ILE A 602 -5.71 -12.38 -8.40
C ILE A 602 -6.08 -10.93 -8.72
N ILE A 603 -6.45 -10.67 -9.96
CA ILE A 603 -7.06 -9.39 -10.31
C ILE A 603 -8.53 -9.54 -9.95
N PRO A 604 -9.03 -8.83 -8.92
CA PRO A 604 -10.45 -8.87 -8.59
C PRO A 604 -11.23 -8.54 -9.85
N GLU A 605 -12.28 -9.30 -10.15
CA GLU A 605 -13.24 -8.86 -11.15
C GLU A 605 -13.67 -7.44 -10.75
N SER A 606 -13.36 -6.47 -11.62
CA SER A 606 -13.87 -5.11 -11.42
C SER A 606 -15.39 -5.24 -11.36
N TYR A 607 -16.02 -4.62 -10.35
CA TYR A 607 -17.50 -4.55 -10.28
C TYR A 607 -18.13 -3.98 -11.56
N PHE A 608 -17.31 -3.34 -12.41
CA PHE A 608 -17.69 -2.67 -13.65
C PHE A 608 -17.44 -3.51 -14.92
N ASP A 609 -16.88 -4.71 -14.78
CA ASP A 609 -16.81 -5.71 -15.86
C ASP A 609 -18.16 -6.46 -15.95
N LEU A 610 -19.16 -5.77 -16.51
CA LEU A 610 -20.51 -6.28 -16.68
C LEU A 610 -20.60 -7.47 -17.65
N THR A 611 -19.53 -7.73 -18.42
CA THR A 611 -19.46 -8.86 -19.34
C THR A 611 -18.71 -10.07 -18.79
N GLY A 612 -18.00 -9.92 -17.66
CA GLY A 612 -17.18 -10.96 -17.05
C GLY A 612 -15.93 -11.30 -17.87
N ASP A 613 -15.47 -10.39 -18.73
CA ASP A 613 -14.28 -10.59 -19.58
C ASP A 613 -12.96 -10.17 -18.89
N GLY A 614 -13.08 -9.60 -17.71
CA GLY A 614 -12.06 -9.08 -16.80
C GLY A 614 -11.46 -7.75 -17.23
N MET A 615 -12.10 -7.02 -18.14
CA MET A 615 -11.78 -5.63 -18.47
C MET A 615 -13.04 -4.77 -18.32
N VAL A 616 -12.85 -3.48 -18.05
CA VAL A 616 -13.92 -2.49 -18.17
C VAL A 616 -13.76 -1.82 -19.53
N ASN A 617 -14.65 -2.09 -20.48
CA ASN A 617 -14.50 -1.70 -21.87
C ASN A 617 -15.85 -1.39 -22.57
N ASN A 618 -15.82 -1.25 -23.91
CA ASN A 618 -17.01 -0.90 -24.70
C ASN A 618 -18.15 -1.94 -24.60
N PRO A 619 -17.88 -3.25 -24.64
CA PRO A 619 -18.84 -4.28 -24.25
C PRO A 619 -19.56 -4.03 -22.91
N ASP A 620 -18.87 -3.64 -21.84
CA ASP A 620 -19.53 -3.33 -20.55
C ASP A 620 -20.40 -2.08 -20.65
N PHE A 621 -19.91 -1.06 -21.36
CA PHE A 621 -20.72 0.12 -21.67
C PHE A 621 -21.99 -0.23 -22.46
N ALA A 622 -21.97 -1.28 -23.29
CA ALA A 622 -23.16 -1.72 -24.01
C ALA A 622 -24.21 -2.35 -23.08
N VAL A 623 -23.78 -2.97 -21.98
CA VAL A 623 -24.68 -3.46 -20.92
C VAL A 623 -25.32 -2.27 -20.19
N ILE A 624 -24.53 -1.26 -19.80
CA ILE A 624 -25.05 -0.02 -19.20
C ILE A 624 -26.05 0.67 -20.14
N ALA A 625 -25.69 0.83 -21.42
CA ALA A 625 -26.55 1.49 -22.38
C ALA A 625 -27.85 0.72 -22.64
N ALA A 626 -27.84 -0.61 -22.50
CA ALA A 626 -29.03 -1.43 -22.60
C ALA A 626 -29.92 -1.28 -21.36
N ASP A 627 -29.33 -1.31 -20.16
CA ASP A 627 -30.05 -1.12 -18.90
C ASP A 627 -30.62 0.30 -18.81
N TRP A 628 -29.87 1.31 -19.23
CA TRP A 628 -30.35 2.70 -19.33
C TRP A 628 -31.54 2.84 -20.29
N GLN A 629 -31.56 2.11 -21.41
CA GLN A 629 -32.71 2.13 -22.32
C GLN A 629 -33.96 1.46 -21.75
N LEU A 630 -33.77 0.49 -20.84
CA LEU A 630 -34.84 -0.25 -20.18
C LEU A 630 -35.29 0.43 -18.88
N ASP A 631 -34.45 1.30 -18.34
CA ASP A 631 -34.76 2.11 -17.18
C ASP A 631 -35.90 3.08 -17.51
N THR A 632 -37.10 2.64 -17.14
CA THR A 632 -38.33 3.42 -17.18
C THR A 632 -38.79 3.78 -15.78
N SER A 633 -37.90 3.58 -14.79
CA SER A 633 -38.12 3.90 -13.38
C SER A 633 -38.07 5.41 -13.23
N ALA A 634 -39.20 6.07 -13.49
CA ALA A 634 -39.46 7.27 -12.72
C ALA A 634 -39.62 6.77 -11.28
N THR A 635 -38.58 6.91 -10.46
CA THR A 635 -38.65 6.67 -9.03
C THR A 635 -39.79 7.55 -8.52
N GLU A 636 -40.91 6.94 -8.14
CA GLU A 636 -41.96 7.66 -7.45
C GLU A 636 -41.38 8.01 -6.07
N SER A 637 -40.87 9.24 -5.92
CA SER A 637 -40.54 9.78 -4.61
C SER A 637 -41.81 10.27 -3.93
N THR A 638 -41.94 9.94 -2.65
CA THR A 638 -43.01 10.43 -1.79
C THR A 638 -42.40 11.40 -0.80
N VAL A 639 -42.76 12.67 -0.94
CA VAL A 639 -42.40 13.72 0.02
C VAL A 639 -43.10 13.43 1.34
N ILE A 640 -42.30 13.24 2.39
CA ILE A 640 -42.75 13.10 3.77
C ILE A 640 -43.05 14.48 4.35
N ASP A 641 -42.12 15.42 4.20
CA ASP A 641 -42.30 16.82 4.63
C ASP A 641 -41.39 17.76 3.81
N ASP A 642 -41.98 18.75 3.15
CA ASP A 642 -41.32 19.85 2.42
C ASP A 642 -41.49 21.20 3.13
N PHE A 643 -42.11 21.19 4.32
CA PHE A 643 -42.40 22.36 5.14
C PHE A 643 -43.33 23.43 4.54
N GLU A 644 -43.73 23.31 3.27
CA GLU A 644 -44.49 24.34 2.54
C GLU A 644 -45.89 24.53 3.12
N SER A 645 -46.45 23.48 3.72
CA SER A 645 -47.79 23.48 4.28
C SER A 645 -47.90 24.22 5.63
N TYR A 646 -46.80 24.43 6.35
CA TYR A 646 -46.84 25.02 7.70
C TYR A 646 -47.02 26.53 7.67
N THR A 647 -47.87 27.04 8.57
CA THR A 647 -47.89 28.48 8.90
C THR A 647 -46.93 28.82 10.05
N ASP A 648 -46.76 27.87 10.97
CA ASP A 648 -45.76 27.83 12.04
C ASP A 648 -45.57 26.36 12.48
N LEU A 649 -44.52 26.06 13.26
CA LEU A 649 -44.23 24.71 13.75
C LEU A 649 -44.92 24.36 15.08
N ASN A 650 -45.70 25.27 15.69
CA ASN A 650 -46.28 25.03 17.03
C ASN A 650 -47.40 23.97 17.05
N ASN A 651 -47.98 23.65 15.89
CA ASN A 651 -48.96 22.57 15.72
C ASN A 651 -48.48 21.52 14.71
N SER A 652 -47.17 21.39 14.55
CA SER A 652 -46.57 20.38 13.66
C SER A 652 -46.41 19.04 14.38
N ASN A 653 -46.04 18.00 13.63
CA ASN A 653 -45.64 16.70 14.17
C ASN A 653 -44.18 16.66 14.65
N TRP A 654 -43.51 17.82 14.70
CA TRP A 654 -42.15 17.96 15.18
C TRP A 654 -42.12 18.23 16.68
N GLU A 655 -41.37 17.40 17.39
CA GLU A 655 -41.13 17.51 18.82
C GLU A 655 -39.64 17.71 19.09
N ILE A 656 -39.31 18.49 20.12
CA ILE A 656 -37.94 18.63 20.60
C ILE A 656 -37.67 17.51 21.61
N GLU A 657 -36.61 16.75 21.42
CA GLU A 657 -36.16 15.76 22.42
C GLU A 657 -35.66 16.51 23.66
N LEU A 658 -36.19 16.15 24.84
CA LEU A 658 -35.90 16.86 26.09
C LEU A 658 -34.64 16.29 26.76
N GLY A 659 -33.63 17.14 26.98
CA GLY A 659 -32.47 16.82 27.82
C GLY A 659 -31.78 18.06 28.41
N ASP A 660 -30.56 17.89 28.93
CA ASP A 660 -29.78 18.95 29.59
C ASP A 660 -29.09 19.91 28.59
N PHE A 661 -29.83 20.35 27.58
CA PHE A 661 -29.36 21.18 26.47
C PHE A 661 -30.44 22.19 26.04
N TYR A 662 -30.03 23.24 25.33
CA TYR A 662 -30.99 24.09 24.61
C TYR A 662 -31.30 23.45 23.26
N SER A 663 -32.57 23.40 22.90
CA SER A 663 -33.03 23.02 21.56
C SER A 663 -34.29 23.80 21.22
N ALA A 664 -34.36 24.36 20.01
CA ALA A 664 -35.48 25.13 19.52
C ALA A 664 -35.66 24.90 18.01
N ILE A 665 -36.91 24.79 17.57
CA ILE A 665 -37.25 24.71 16.14
C ILE A 665 -38.03 25.96 15.70
N SER A 666 -37.75 26.43 14.49
CA SER A 666 -38.44 27.55 13.87
C SER A 666 -38.62 27.32 12.37
N LEU A 667 -39.59 28.02 11.76
CA LEU A 667 -39.86 27.91 10.34
C LEU A 667 -39.11 29.02 9.58
N ILE A 668 -38.25 28.64 8.67
CA ILE A 668 -37.67 29.56 7.68
C ILE A 668 -38.77 29.92 6.69
N THR A 669 -38.88 31.21 6.34
CA THR A 669 -39.84 31.70 5.34
C THR A 669 -39.17 32.55 4.27
N ASN A 670 -37.84 32.59 4.25
CA ASN A 670 -37.05 33.23 3.22
C ASN A 670 -36.69 32.16 2.18
N PRO A 671 -37.22 32.20 0.95
CA PRO A 671 -36.96 31.18 -0.07
C PRO A 671 -35.47 31.01 -0.42
N ALA A 672 -34.64 32.02 -0.15
CA ALA A 672 -33.20 31.95 -0.41
C ALA A 672 -32.44 31.13 0.65
N GLU A 673 -33.08 30.78 1.76
CA GLU A 673 -32.52 29.96 2.84
C GLU A 673 -33.10 28.54 2.87
N ALA A 674 -34.08 28.23 2.01
CA ALA A 674 -34.63 26.89 1.82
C ALA A 674 -33.90 26.18 0.66
N HIS A 675 -33.87 24.85 0.69
CA HIS A 675 -33.35 24.05 -0.42
C HIS A 675 -34.39 23.98 -1.55
N GLY A 676 -35.60 23.55 -1.19
CA GLY A 676 -36.78 23.50 -2.03
C GLY A 676 -37.76 24.62 -1.68
N GLY A 677 -38.65 24.97 -2.62
CA GLY A 677 -39.80 25.82 -2.30
C GLY A 677 -39.49 27.22 -1.72
N SER A 678 -40.10 27.53 -0.59
CA SER A 678 -40.10 28.83 0.08
C SER A 678 -39.89 28.77 1.60
N LYS A 679 -39.87 27.56 2.18
CA LYS A 679 -39.76 27.32 3.61
C LYS A 679 -38.88 26.11 3.88
N ALA A 680 -38.30 26.09 5.07
CA ALA A 680 -37.52 24.97 5.61
C ALA A 680 -37.63 25.00 7.13
N LEU A 681 -37.25 23.92 7.82
CA LEU A 681 -37.15 23.89 9.27
C LEU A 681 -35.77 24.34 9.71
N ARG A 682 -35.68 25.31 10.63
CA ARG A 682 -34.44 25.67 11.33
C ARG A 682 -34.43 25.09 12.73
N TRP A 683 -33.42 24.30 13.02
CA TRP A 683 -33.15 23.73 14.34
C TRP A 683 -31.93 24.41 14.97
N GLU A 684 -32.14 25.08 16.10
CA GLU A 684 -31.08 25.66 16.92
C GLU A 684 -30.83 24.77 18.15
N TYR A 685 -29.56 24.55 18.50
CA TYR A 685 -29.17 23.79 19.68
C TYR A 685 -28.00 24.45 20.43
N ASP A 686 -27.89 24.18 21.73
CA ASP A 686 -26.69 24.50 22.54
C ASP A 686 -26.43 23.39 23.55
N VAL A 687 -25.33 22.67 23.30
CA VAL A 687 -24.89 21.53 24.10
C VAL A 687 -23.86 21.97 25.13
N ALA A 688 -24.17 21.79 26.42
CA ALA A 688 -23.26 22.14 27.50
C ALA A 688 -21.96 21.31 27.43
N ALA A 689 -20.80 21.97 27.61
CA ALA A 689 -19.46 21.38 27.53
C ALA A 689 -19.12 20.25 28.52
N GLY A 690 -20.08 19.77 29.33
CA GLY A 690 -19.89 18.73 30.35
C GLY A 690 -21.05 17.74 30.48
N SER A 691 -21.94 17.62 29.50
CA SER A 691 -22.96 16.56 29.51
C SER A 691 -22.29 15.18 29.37
N GLU A 692 -22.70 14.24 30.23
CA GLU A 692 -22.21 12.85 30.22
C GLU A 692 -22.98 11.93 29.25
N TYR A 693 -24.03 12.44 28.60
CA TYR A 693 -24.82 11.67 27.63
C TYR A 693 -24.16 11.68 26.25
N SER A 694 -24.22 10.54 25.55
CA SER A 694 -23.73 10.37 24.17
C SER A 694 -24.64 11.03 23.13
N ASP A 695 -25.93 11.15 23.44
CA ASP A 695 -26.95 11.79 22.62
C ASP A 695 -27.34 13.12 23.28
N ILE A 696 -27.09 14.26 22.62
CA ILE A 696 -27.06 15.56 23.32
C ILE A 696 -27.97 16.63 22.75
N ALA A 697 -28.56 16.44 21.58
CA ALA A 697 -29.70 17.23 21.16
C ALA A 697 -30.43 16.49 20.03
N GLY A 698 -31.77 16.49 20.05
CA GLY A 698 -32.55 15.86 18.99
C GLY A 698 -33.88 16.54 18.73
N ILE A 699 -34.42 16.31 17.53
CA ILE A 699 -35.79 16.63 17.13
C ILE A 699 -36.42 15.41 16.47
N ILE A 700 -37.70 15.20 16.74
CA ILE A 700 -38.44 14.01 16.32
C ILE A 700 -39.62 14.42 15.45
N LEU A 701 -39.67 13.90 14.22
CA LEU A 701 -40.85 13.95 13.37
C LEU A 701 -41.69 12.69 13.59
N THR A 702 -42.93 12.84 14.04
CA THR A 702 -43.91 11.75 14.09
C THR A 702 -44.68 11.67 12.77
N LEU A 703 -44.68 10.50 12.13
CA LEU A 703 -45.34 10.33 10.83
C LEU A 703 -46.85 10.15 11.02
N ASP A 704 -47.66 10.88 10.22
CA ASP A 704 -49.12 10.73 10.20
C ASP A 704 -49.54 9.31 9.78
N THR A 705 -48.75 8.69 8.90
CA THR A 705 -48.89 7.29 8.47
C THR A 705 -47.52 6.62 8.58
N PRO A 706 -47.38 5.56 9.41
CA PRO A 706 -46.13 4.81 9.46
C PRO A 706 -45.73 4.27 8.08
N LEU A 707 -44.43 4.30 7.79
CA LEU A 707 -43.85 3.81 6.54
C LEU A 707 -43.39 2.37 6.73
N ASN A 708 -43.82 1.48 5.84
CA ASN A 708 -43.27 0.14 5.77
C ASN A 708 -41.94 0.19 4.98
N PRO A 709 -40.78 -0.09 5.61
CA PRO A 709 -39.49 0.01 4.93
C PRO A 709 -39.33 -0.98 3.76
N ALA A 710 -40.17 -2.01 3.67
CA ALA A 710 -40.17 -2.92 2.52
C ALA A 710 -40.67 -2.28 1.21
N ASP A 711 -41.41 -1.16 1.31
CA ASP A 711 -41.97 -0.48 0.15
C ASP A 711 -41.01 0.57 -0.44
N TYR A 712 -39.88 0.83 0.23
CA TYR A 712 -38.92 1.88 -0.11
C TYR A 712 -37.48 1.35 -0.08
N SER A 713 -36.63 1.84 -0.97
CA SER A 713 -35.19 1.53 -0.95
C SER A 713 -34.38 2.59 -0.21
N ARG A 714 -34.87 3.83 -0.18
CA ARG A 714 -34.08 4.99 0.25
C ARG A 714 -34.95 6.07 0.88
N MET A 715 -34.39 6.77 1.86
CA MET A 715 -34.88 8.05 2.37
C MET A 715 -33.81 9.13 2.13
N THR A 716 -34.24 10.33 1.73
CA THR A 716 -33.36 11.50 1.56
C THR A 716 -33.82 12.64 2.43
N ILE A 717 -32.85 13.40 2.93
CA ILE A 717 -33.06 14.57 3.80
C ILE A 717 -32.04 15.63 3.37
N TRP A 718 -32.48 16.84 3.05
CA TRP A 718 -31.56 17.93 2.77
C TRP A 718 -31.26 18.71 4.04
N ILE A 719 -29.97 18.86 4.36
CA ILE A 719 -29.51 19.54 5.57
C ILE A 719 -28.50 20.64 5.23
N ASN A 720 -28.59 21.79 5.89
CA ASN A 720 -27.59 22.85 5.81
C ASN A 720 -27.12 23.19 7.22
N ARG A 721 -25.85 22.89 7.51
CA ARG A 721 -25.23 23.19 8.81
C ARG A 721 -24.67 24.61 8.78
N GLY A 722 -25.06 25.42 9.77
CA GLY A 722 -24.55 26.78 9.90
C GLY A 722 -23.02 26.84 10.05
N ALA A 723 -22.39 27.82 9.41
CA ALA A 723 -20.94 28.05 9.49
C ALA A 723 -20.41 28.36 10.90
N GLU A 724 -21.30 28.70 11.84
CA GLU A 724 -20.97 28.98 13.23
C GLU A 724 -21.17 27.78 14.17
N ASN A 725 -21.48 26.59 13.63
CA ASN A 725 -21.67 25.39 14.45
C ASN A 725 -20.37 25.04 15.18
N GLY A 726 -20.46 24.87 16.51
CA GLY A 726 -19.33 24.42 17.32
C GLY A 726 -18.89 22.99 16.97
N GLU A 727 -17.77 22.55 17.55
CA GLU A 727 -17.28 21.18 17.47
C GLU A 727 -18.37 20.22 18.02
N VAL A 728 -19.13 19.61 17.13
CA VAL A 728 -20.02 18.47 17.40
C VAL A 728 -19.54 17.34 16.50
N SER A 729 -19.58 16.08 16.96
CA SER A 729 -18.85 14.96 16.31
C SER A 729 -19.61 14.26 15.19
N SER A 730 -20.94 14.38 15.14
CA SER A 730 -21.74 13.94 13.98
C SER A 730 -23.19 14.38 14.06
N PHE A 731 -23.85 14.41 12.90
CA PHE A 731 -25.30 14.43 12.77
C PHE A 731 -25.78 13.02 12.42
N ALA A 732 -26.85 12.58 13.07
CA ALA A 732 -27.36 11.23 12.93
C ALA A 732 -28.88 11.20 12.81
N VAL A 733 -29.38 10.20 12.08
CA VAL A 733 -30.80 9.99 11.80
C VAL A 733 -31.16 8.60 12.27
N ASN A 734 -32.04 8.51 13.26
CA ASN A 734 -32.61 7.26 13.74
C ASN A 734 -34.04 7.10 13.21
N LEU A 735 -34.32 5.97 12.57
CA LEU A 735 -35.66 5.59 12.15
C LEU A 735 -36.28 4.75 13.26
N LEU A 736 -37.38 5.20 13.85
CA LEU A 736 -37.96 4.60 15.04
C LEU A 736 -39.32 3.96 14.73
N SER A 737 -39.57 2.81 15.35
CA SER A 737 -40.90 2.22 15.43
C SER A 737 -41.84 3.04 16.34
N ALA A 738 -43.13 2.69 16.35
CA ALA A 738 -44.13 3.33 17.23
C ALA A 738 -43.84 3.20 18.74
N ASN A 739 -42.95 2.28 19.14
CA ASN A 739 -42.52 2.07 20.53
C ASN A 739 -41.11 2.60 20.80
N ASP A 740 -40.60 3.51 19.95
CA ASP A 740 -39.27 4.12 20.07
C ASP A 740 -38.09 3.14 19.93
N ALA A 741 -38.32 1.93 19.42
CA ALA A 741 -37.22 1.03 19.04
C ALA A 741 -36.57 1.54 17.75
N VAL A 742 -35.24 1.71 17.77
CA VAL A 742 -34.43 2.07 16.61
C VAL A 742 -34.44 0.90 15.62
N LEU A 743 -34.99 1.15 14.43
CA LEU A 743 -35.03 0.22 13.31
C LEU A 743 -33.78 0.36 12.45
N ALA A 744 -33.29 1.59 12.30
CA ALA A 744 -32.04 1.90 11.61
C ALA A 744 -31.46 3.23 12.04
N SER A 745 -30.18 3.43 11.72
CA SER A 745 -29.43 4.64 11.97
C SER A 745 -28.54 4.97 10.77
N ALA A 746 -28.46 6.25 10.41
CA ALA A 746 -27.45 6.78 9.49
C ALA A 746 -26.70 7.91 10.19
N VAL A 747 -25.39 8.00 9.98
CA VAL A 747 -24.52 8.98 10.62
C VAL A 747 -23.68 9.65 9.54
N THR A 748 -23.57 10.98 9.56
CA THR A 748 -22.63 11.72 8.71
C THR A 748 -21.45 12.24 9.53
N ALA A 749 -20.24 12.08 8.98
CA ALA A 749 -19.03 12.65 9.53
C ALA A 749 -19.01 14.18 9.40
N VAL A 750 -18.21 14.85 10.23
CA VAL A 750 -18.30 16.30 10.50
C VAL A 750 -17.50 17.18 9.56
N ASP A 751 -16.62 16.59 8.75
CA ASP A 751 -15.60 17.32 7.99
C ASP A 751 -16.13 18.07 6.75
N GLU A 752 -17.45 18.08 6.54
CA GLU A 752 -18.12 18.65 5.35
C GLU A 752 -18.40 20.16 5.48
N PRO A 753 -18.41 20.91 4.34
CA PRO A 753 -18.39 22.36 4.33
C PRO A 753 -19.69 23.01 4.82
N ALA A 754 -19.60 23.73 5.93
CA ALA A 754 -20.72 24.48 6.48
C ALA A 754 -21.25 25.58 5.52
N GLY A 755 -22.57 25.78 5.50
CA GLY A 755 -23.25 26.86 4.78
C GLY A 755 -23.83 26.53 3.41
N VAL A 756 -23.86 25.26 3.01
CA VAL A 756 -24.53 24.76 1.80
C VAL A 756 -25.45 23.59 2.17
N TYR A 757 -26.55 23.39 1.43
CA TYR A 757 -27.40 22.22 1.59
C TYR A 757 -26.72 20.97 1.02
N GLU A 758 -26.76 19.90 1.80
CA GLU A 758 -26.24 18.59 1.47
C GLU A 758 -27.34 17.55 1.60
N GLN A 759 -27.29 16.54 0.74
CA GLN A 759 -28.24 15.45 0.77
C GLN A 759 -27.72 14.34 1.68
N LEU A 760 -28.45 14.07 2.75
CA LEU A 760 -28.29 12.87 3.55
C LEU A 760 -29.14 11.74 2.97
N VAL A 761 -28.50 10.60 2.71
CA VAL A 761 -29.13 9.39 2.19
C VAL A 761 -29.15 8.30 3.27
N VAL A 762 -30.34 7.76 3.55
CA VAL A 762 -30.51 6.59 4.42
C VAL A 762 -30.97 5.40 3.57
N ASP A 763 -30.14 4.36 3.48
CA ASP A 763 -30.50 3.11 2.83
C ASP A 763 -31.55 2.36 3.67
N LEU A 764 -32.74 2.18 3.09
CA LEU A 764 -33.85 1.44 3.70
C LEU A 764 -33.83 -0.05 3.34
N GLY A 765 -33.09 -0.44 2.29
CA GLY A 765 -32.94 -1.83 1.86
C GLY A 765 -32.28 -2.71 2.91
N SER A 766 -31.25 -2.21 3.58
CA SER A 766 -30.57 -2.90 4.69
C SER A 766 -31.44 -3.10 5.95
N ILE A 767 -32.54 -2.34 6.08
CA ILE A 767 -33.42 -2.34 7.27
C ILE A 767 -34.49 -3.43 7.17
N GLN A 768 -34.81 -3.94 5.96
CA GLN A 768 -35.93 -4.85 5.73
C GLN A 768 -35.88 -6.14 6.57
N ALA A 769 -34.73 -6.49 7.14
CA ALA A 769 -34.56 -7.64 8.03
C ALA A 769 -35.10 -7.43 9.47
N GLN A 770 -35.30 -6.19 9.94
CA GLN A 770 -35.82 -5.89 11.28
C GLN A 770 -37.31 -5.51 11.23
N ALA A 771 -38.18 -6.38 11.74
CA ALA A 771 -39.64 -6.25 11.57
C ALA A 771 -40.27 -5.07 12.34
N GLY A 772 -40.56 -3.97 11.66
CA GLY A 772 -41.44 -2.89 12.15
C GLY A 772 -41.65 -1.75 11.14
N ASP A 773 -42.83 -1.12 11.17
CA ASP A 773 -43.08 0.12 10.41
C ASP A 773 -42.33 1.28 11.08
N ILE A 774 -41.74 2.16 10.26
CA ILE A 774 -41.13 3.43 10.68
C ILE A 774 -42.28 4.38 11.05
N ALA A 775 -42.39 4.73 12.32
CA ALA A 775 -43.41 5.65 12.82
C ALA A 775 -42.85 7.04 13.16
N LYS A 776 -41.54 7.15 13.40
CA LYS A 776 -40.87 8.42 13.72
C LYS A 776 -39.49 8.49 13.08
N ILE A 777 -39.05 9.71 12.80
CA ILE A 777 -37.70 10.05 12.34
C ILE A 777 -37.07 10.94 13.42
N ASN A 778 -35.99 10.48 14.05
CA ASN A 778 -35.25 11.25 15.06
C ASN A 778 -33.94 11.77 14.46
N LEU A 779 -33.84 13.08 14.32
CA LEU A 779 -32.65 13.79 13.87
C LEU A 779 -31.91 14.28 15.12
N HIS A 780 -30.69 13.80 15.35
CA HIS A 780 -29.96 14.08 16.58
C HIS A 780 -28.48 14.33 16.32
N ILE A 781 -27.84 14.99 17.27
CA ILE A 781 -26.41 15.26 17.27
C ILE A 781 -25.77 14.37 18.33
N THR A 782 -24.72 13.66 17.91
CA THR A 782 -23.91 12.86 18.83
C THR A 782 -22.60 13.56 19.15
N LYS A 783 -21.94 13.07 20.20
CA LYS A 783 -20.64 13.55 20.65
C LYS A 783 -19.66 12.40 20.80
N ASP A 784 -18.52 12.53 20.16
CA ASP A 784 -17.35 11.68 20.37
C ASP A 784 -16.71 11.99 21.71
N THR A 785 -16.15 10.93 22.30
CA THR A 785 -15.46 10.99 23.59
C THR A 785 -14.24 11.91 23.49
N GLY A 786 -14.41 13.19 23.83
CA GLY A 786 -13.31 14.17 23.86
C GLY A 786 -13.71 15.61 23.54
N ILE A 787 -14.83 15.83 22.85
CA ILE A 787 -15.20 17.16 22.36
C ILE A 787 -15.92 17.99 23.43
N THR A 788 -15.57 19.27 23.60
CA THR A 788 -16.36 20.19 24.41
C THR A 788 -17.57 20.63 23.60
N GLY A 789 -18.79 20.23 24.01
CA GLY A 789 -20.02 20.57 23.28
C GLY A 789 -20.18 22.06 22.98
N GLY A 790 -21.10 22.41 22.08
CA GLY A 790 -21.32 23.79 21.65
C GLY A 790 -22.69 24.04 21.04
N ALA A 791 -22.90 25.29 20.62
CA ALA A 791 -24.10 25.73 19.94
C ALA A 791 -24.00 25.55 18.43
N GLY A 792 -25.15 25.41 17.78
CA GLY A 792 -25.23 25.37 16.32
C GLY A 792 -26.65 25.51 15.80
N VAL A 793 -26.73 25.60 14.48
CA VAL A 793 -27.93 25.73 13.67
C VAL A 793 -27.88 24.71 12.54
N ILE A 794 -28.97 23.98 12.33
CA ILE A 794 -29.16 23.06 11.21
C ILE A 794 -30.49 23.41 10.55
N ASP A 795 -30.44 23.73 9.26
CA ASP A 795 -31.63 23.89 8.45
C ASP A 795 -31.93 22.56 7.75
N ILE A 796 -33.18 22.13 7.74
CA ILE A 796 -33.65 20.83 7.22
C ILE A 796 -34.77 21.08 6.23
N ASP A 797 -34.72 20.41 5.10
CA ASP A 797 -35.67 20.55 4.01
C ASP A 797 -35.87 19.24 3.22
N ASP A 798 -36.94 19.17 2.43
CA ASP A 798 -37.24 18.11 1.45
C ASP A 798 -36.97 16.68 1.96
N ILE A 799 -37.71 16.25 2.99
CA ILE A 799 -37.66 14.86 3.48
C ILE A 799 -38.52 14.01 2.56
N GLU A 800 -37.94 13.03 1.87
CA GLU A 800 -38.66 12.15 0.94
C GLU A 800 -38.18 10.69 1.04
N VAL A 801 -39.02 9.77 0.57
CA VAL A 801 -38.68 8.35 0.41
C VAL A 801 -38.93 7.91 -1.02
N SER A 802 -38.04 7.07 -1.54
CA SER A 802 -38.11 6.52 -2.89
C SER A 802 -38.52 5.06 -2.84
N ALA A 803 -39.49 4.69 -3.69
CA ALA A 803 -40.00 3.33 -3.77
C ALA A 803 -38.88 2.29 -3.96
N ALA A 804 -39.06 1.09 -3.39
CA ALA A 804 -38.12 0.00 -3.57
C ALA A 804 -38.04 -0.38 -5.05
N CYS A 805 -36.85 -0.27 -5.63
CA CYS A 805 -36.58 -0.72 -6.99
C CYS A 805 -35.86 -2.07 -6.98
N GLU A 806 -36.02 -2.84 -8.05
CA GLU A 806 -35.00 -3.83 -8.41
C GLU A 806 -33.92 -3.04 -9.17
N SER A 807 -32.83 -2.71 -8.48
CA SER A 807 -31.70 -1.97 -9.06
C SER A 807 -31.18 -2.72 -10.30
N PRO A 808 -31.16 -2.10 -11.48
CA PRO A 808 -30.53 -2.69 -12.67
C PRO A 808 -29.07 -3.04 -12.40
N LEU A 809 -28.49 -4.00 -13.13
CA LEU A 809 -27.09 -4.40 -12.92
C LEU A 809 -26.10 -3.23 -13.13
N ALA A 810 -26.50 -2.24 -13.92
CA ALA A 810 -25.71 -1.04 -14.22
C ALA A 810 -25.98 0.18 -13.32
N ASP A 811 -26.78 0.05 -12.25
CA ASP A 811 -27.00 1.11 -11.25
C ASP A 811 -25.96 0.97 -10.14
N TYR A 812 -24.81 1.62 -10.34
CA TYR A 812 -23.62 1.46 -9.53
C TYR A 812 -23.63 2.34 -8.29
N ASN A 813 -24.34 3.47 -8.33
CA ASN A 813 -24.50 4.32 -7.15
C ASN A 813 -25.67 3.84 -6.25
N GLY A 814 -26.45 2.85 -6.72
CA GLY A 814 -27.57 2.25 -5.99
C GLY A 814 -28.76 3.20 -5.85
N ASP A 815 -28.89 4.19 -6.74
CA ASP A 815 -29.94 5.20 -6.70
C ASP A 815 -31.24 4.77 -7.40
N CYS A 816 -31.27 3.54 -7.91
CA CYS A 816 -32.36 2.92 -8.66
C CYS A 816 -32.53 3.42 -10.10
N ILE A 817 -31.58 4.19 -10.62
CA ILE A 817 -31.67 4.82 -11.93
C ILE A 817 -30.33 4.68 -12.64
N VAL A 818 -30.28 3.99 -13.77
CA VAL A 818 -29.06 3.95 -14.59
C VAL A 818 -28.94 5.28 -15.33
N ASN A 819 -28.03 6.13 -14.88
CA ASN A 819 -27.88 7.48 -15.38
C ASN A 819 -26.41 7.86 -15.62
N PHE A 820 -26.12 9.16 -15.74
CA PHE A 820 -24.76 9.62 -16.03
C PHE A 820 -23.81 9.43 -14.84
N ASP A 821 -24.32 9.41 -13.62
CA ASP A 821 -23.52 9.22 -12.41
C ASP A 821 -22.98 7.79 -12.35
N ASP A 822 -23.77 6.80 -12.79
CA ASP A 822 -23.33 5.40 -12.94
C ASP A 822 -22.27 5.25 -14.03
N ILE A 823 -22.45 5.97 -15.15
CA ILE A 823 -21.45 6.00 -16.21
C ILE A 823 -20.17 6.67 -15.74
N GLU A 824 -20.27 7.72 -14.93
CA GLU A 824 -19.12 8.38 -14.34
C GLU A 824 -18.35 7.41 -13.42
N LEU A 825 -19.05 6.68 -12.55
CA LEU A 825 -18.44 5.65 -11.71
C LEU A 825 -17.72 4.58 -12.55
N MET A 826 -18.39 4.04 -13.58
CA MET A 826 -17.76 3.10 -14.51
C MET A 826 -16.55 3.71 -15.21
N LEU A 827 -16.63 4.97 -15.67
CA LEU A 827 -15.53 5.64 -16.37
C LEU A 827 -14.35 5.93 -15.44
N ARG A 828 -14.58 6.27 -14.17
CA ARG A 828 -13.49 6.44 -13.19
C ARG A 828 -12.69 5.15 -13.03
N GLU A 829 -13.38 4.03 -12.97
CA GLU A 829 -12.78 2.71 -12.81
C GLU A 829 -12.13 2.21 -14.10
N TRP A 830 -12.77 2.48 -15.23
CA TRP A 830 -12.16 2.27 -16.55
C TRP A 830 -10.84 3.05 -16.67
N LEU A 831 -10.80 4.31 -16.25
CA LEU A 831 -9.59 5.14 -16.29
C LEU A 831 -8.53 4.74 -15.25
N GLN A 832 -8.92 4.07 -14.17
CA GLN A 832 -8.00 3.55 -13.16
C GLN A 832 -7.42 2.17 -13.53
N GLY A 833 -8.16 1.37 -14.31
CA GLY A 833 -7.75 0.04 -14.76
C GLY A 833 -7.11 -0.03 -16.17
N ALA A 834 -7.08 1.07 -16.93
CA ALA A 834 -6.56 1.15 -18.30
C ALA A 834 -5.04 1.40 -18.39
#